data_AF-A0A7X3R4E3-F1
#
_entry.id   AF-A0A7X3R4E3-F1
#
_cell.length_a   1.000
_cell.length_b   1.000
_cell.length_c   1.000
_cell.angle_alpha   90.00
_cell.angle_beta   90.00
_cell.angle_gamma   90.00
#
_symmetry.space_group_name_H-M   'P 1'
#
loop_
_entity.id
_entity.type
_entity.pdbx_description
1 polymer ?
#
loop_
_entity_poly.entity_id
_entity_poly.type
_entity_poly.pdbx_seq_one_letter_code
_entity_poly.pdbx_strand_id
1 'polypeptide(L)'
;MAELEAQPPQETGSRVRRFIVNAPQLVMGWEDWLTFAPALVVYMSIAIAIQQANWVRDFPSLVPAVIGGLVIGLLAARTRTSQFIVHPIALLFGLMVLTLTAAPFGDGPTIASRVEDIVARMNEWVLVVREDDVSNDNLPFVLLVHALGVLGAYLAAWAVFRWRNAWIAVAPACAGLLGIIATTSGRPSSAFLMFSIGALLLISRLHMQRSFSLWDRTKVEYPEWLSLQAAQLAFVITIVMVVIAWQVPLGQQADAIDTTIEYVTEPIESALEPLDRFFYNLAGGGGNFHKFGRTLPIRGDVSLGQKVLFEVRGENLGLVRGTSYDEYTGSGWRSSGRDEEEVNAGDPTTADLQSRAYRDRIIVTTEIEVFDDEETLFSIGTPLGANIDSIADLPEDFPGDIERIRSQVDLQEGDRYRVAGTVSIASPDDLRADGVNYPDWVRERYLQLPDDLPERVYTETARVTEGVTNPFDLAKAIEAYILEFELDMSVHSTPSRRDVVDYFLFDLQRGYFDYFSTAMTVMLRTQGVPARVAVGYVLDPEDFAEGTFAVRKNDAYSWVEVYFPTYGWVDFNPSDELTLVGTTIEDLIDGTTPVELLDVEFELIPIEDPLGDQGELLNQLLAPIDLEREAGPPWTIIWSVGGVVAALAIVSL
;
A
#
# COMPACT_ATOMS: atom_id res chain seq x y z
N MET A 1 45.77 39.03 86.29
CA MET A 1 46.36 39.37 84.97
C MET A 1 46.37 38.08 84.15
N ALA A 2 45.28 37.46 83.68
CA ALA A 2 44.02 37.92 83.09
C ALA A 2 44.22 38.84 81.87
N GLU A 3 44.18 38.25 80.67
CA GLU A 3 43.79 38.83 79.37
C GLU A 3 43.59 37.63 78.41
N LEU A 4 42.38 37.11 78.17
CA LEU A 4 41.27 37.56 77.31
C LEU A 4 41.50 37.41 75.79
N GLU A 5 40.74 36.46 75.25
CA GLU A 5 40.14 36.33 73.91
C GLU A 5 40.48 37.33 72.79
N ALA A 6 40.76 36.76 71.60
CA ALA A 6 40.12 37.17 70.35
C ALA A 6 40.24 36.06 69.28
N GLN A 7 39.11 35.47 68.87
CA GLN A 7 38.98 34.75 67.59
C GLN A 7 38.80 35.76 66.44
N PRO A 8 39.44 35.57 65.27
CA PRO A 8 39.01 36.16 64.01
C PRO A 8 38.29 35.11 63.10
N PRO A 9 37.57 35.57 62.06
CA PRO A 9 36.17 35.19 61.83
C PRO A 9 35.97 33.92 61.00
N GLN A 10 34.82 33.27 61.23
CA GLN A 10 34.21 32.33 60.28
C GLN A 10 33.82 33.09 59.00
N GLU A 11 34.55 32.88 57.91
CA GLU A 11 34.07 33.23 56.58
C GLU A 11 33.10 32.17 56.06
N THR A 12 31.81 32.43 56.26
CA THR A 12 30.74 31.99 55.36
C THR A 12 30.92 32.68 54.01
N GLY A 13 31.43 31.98 53.01
CA GLY A 13 31.63 32.56 51.68
C GLY A 13 31.91 31.56 50.57
N SER A 14 30.85 31.13 49.89
CA SER A 14 30.86 30.51 48.55
C SER A 14 31.35 29.05 48.43
N ARG A 15 30.49 28.11 48.85
CA ARG A 15 30.33 26.84 48.10
C ARG A 15 29.69 27.14 46.74
N VAL A 16 30.39 27.85 45.85
CA VAL A 16 30.05 27.81 44.42
C VAL A 16 30.51 26.46 43.92
N ARG A 17 29.59 25.50 43.98
CA ARG A 17 29.64 24.26 43.20
C ARG A 17 30.17 24.61 41.82
N ARG A 18 31.35 24.10 41.47
CA ARG A 18 31.70 23.84 40.07
C ARG A 18 30.66 22.84 39.54
N PHE A 19 29.53 23.35 39.06
CA PHE A 19 28.85 22.75 37.92
C PHE A 19 29.65 23.13 36.66
N ILE A 20 30.92 22.72 36.62
CA ILE A 20 31.58 22.57 35.32
C ILE A 20 31.03 21.24 34.83
N VAL A 21 29.97 21.32 34.02
CA VAL A 21 29.64 20.25 33.08
C VAL A 21 30.93 20.02 32.31
N ASN A 22 31.65 18.94 32.62
CA ASN A 22 32.78 18.52 31.80
C ASN A 22 32.22 18.36 30.39
N ALA A 23 32.59 19.26 29.50
CA ALA A 23 32.19 19.18 28.10
C ALA A 23 32.51 17.78 27.58
N PRO A 24 31.67 17.18 26.71
CA PRO A 24 31.98 15.91 26.09
C PRO A 24 33.38 15.99 25.48
N GLN A 25 34.19 14.95 25.63
CA GLN A 25 35.46 14.85 24.90
C GLN A 25 35.13 14.76 23.40
N LEU A 26 35.05 15.94 22.76
CA LEU A 26 34.63 16.13 21.37
C LEU A 26 35.61 15.51 20.38
N VAL A 27 36.87 15.33 20.77
CA VAL A 27 37.90 14.72 19.93
C VAL A 27 37.77 13.20 20.02
N MET A 28 37.36 12.56 18.92
CA MET A 28 37.41 11.11 18.77
C MET A 28 38.85 10.62 18.76
N GLY A 29 39.15 9.61 19.57
CA GLY A 29 40.39 8.84 19.44
C GLY A 29 40.34 7.95 18.21
N TRP A 30 41.49 7.43 17.79
CA TRP A 30 41.58 6.50 16.66
C TRP A 30 40.75 5.22 16.88
N GLU A 31 40.63 4.76 18.13
CA GLU A 31 39.80 3.61 18.52
C GLU A 31 38.30 3.84 18.32
N ASP A 32 37.87 5.09 18.43
CA ASP A 32 36.49 5.49 18.23
C ASP A 32 36.15 5.52 16.75
N TRP A 33 37.06 6.04 15.93
CA TRP A 33 36.95 5.99 14.48
C TRP A 33 36.88 4.55 13.96
N LEU A 34 37.66 3.63 14.53
CA LEU A 34 37.59 2.20 14.20
C LEU A 34 36.25 1.54 14.56
N THR A 35 35.45 2.14 15.44
CA THR A 35 34.12 1.64 15.82
C THR A 35 33.01 2.38 15.08
N PHE A 36 33.19 3.68 14.86
CA PHE A 36 32.27 4.55 14.15
C PHE A 36 32.20 4.20 12.66
N ALA A 37 33.34 3.90 12.02
CA ALA A 37 33.36 3.60 10.58
C ALA A 37 32.51 2.36 10.20
N PRO A 38 32.61 1.20 10.88
CA PRO A 38 31.70 0.08 10.63
C PRO A 38 30.22 0.41 10.88
N ALA A 39 29.91 1.15 11.95
CA ALA A 39 28.53 1.58 12.22
C ALA A 39 27.99 2.52 11.14
N LEU A 40 28.83 3.43 10.63
CA LEU A 40 28.51 4.29 9.50
C LEU A 40 28.22 3.45 8.24
N VAL A 41 29.05 2.45 7.94
CA VAL A 41 28.83 1.55 6.79
C VAL A 41 27.48 0.82 6.90
N VAL A 42 27.13 0.29 8.07
CA VAL A 42 25.85 -0.40 8.31
C VAL A 42 24.64 0.50 8.05
N TYR A 43 24.66 1.76 8.49
CA TYR A 43 23.51 2.64 8.32
C TYR A 43 23.51 3.34 6.96
N MET A 44 24.67 3.54 6.35
CA MET A 44 24.79 4.03 4.98
C MET A 44 24.24 3.02 3.98
N SER A 45 24.40 1.71 4.21
CA SER A 45 23.77 0.71 3.34
C SER A 45 22.24 0.80 3.35
N ILE A 46 21.62 1.10 4.50
CA ILE A 46 20.17 1.33 4.58
C ILE A 46 19.79 2.58 3.78
N ALA A 47 20.50 3.69 3.97
CA ALA A 47 20.24 4.93 3.22
C ALA A 47 20.37 4.76 1.70
N ILE A 48 21.32 3.93 1.26
CA ILE A 48 21.52 3.59 -0.15
C ILE A 48 20.41 2.66 -0.64
N ALA A 49 20.02 1.64 0.14
CA ALA A 49 18.93 0.74 -0.23
C ALA A 49 17.62 1.49 -0.45
N ILE A 50 17.27 2.41 0.45
CA ILE A 50 16.07 3.25 0.30
C ILE A 50 16.14 4.12 -0.96
N GLN A 51 17.30 4.72 -1.25
CA GLN A 51 17.48 5.50 -2.48
C GLN A 51 17.40 4.64 -3.75
N GLN A 52 17.85 3.39 -3.68
CA GLN A 52 17.78 2.44 -4.80
C GLN A 52 16.37 1.87 -5.00
N ALA A 53 15.56 1.81 -3.94
CA ALA A 53 14.17 1.36 -4.00
C ALA A 53 13.28 2.32 -4.79
N ASN A 54 13.69 3.60 -4.92
CA ASN A 54 13.02 4.60 -5.76
C ASN A 54 11.50 4.76 -5.47
N TRP A 55 11.11 4.60 -4.21
CA TRP A 55 9.70 4.67 -3.78
C TRP A 55 9.02 6.01 -4.09
N VAL A 56 9.78 7.10 -4.13
CA VAL A 56 9.29 8.47 -4.36
C VAL A 56 10.24 9.18 -5.30
N ARG A 57 9.66 9.89 -6.28
CA ARG A 57 10.43 10.74 -7.20
C ARG A 57 11.13 11.87 -6.44
N ASP A 58 12.39 12.14 -6.80
CA ASP A 58 13.21 13.21 -6.21
C ASP A 58 13.37 13.09 -4.66
N PHE A 59 13.37 11.85 -4.14
CA PHE A 59 13.53 11.58 -2.72
C PHE A 59 14.84 12.19 -2.16
N PRO A 60 14.79 13.04 -1.10
CA PRO A 60 15.98 13.65 -0.53
C PRO A 60 16.96 12.62 0.01
N SER A 61 18.26 12.88 -0.15
CA SER A 61 19.27 11.93 0.32
C SER A 61 19.21 11.72 1.84
N LEU A 62 19.11 10.47 2.27
CA LEU A 62 19.13 10.07 3.68
C LEU A 62 20.53 10.09 4.31
N VAL A 63 21.58 10.21 3.50
CA VAL A 63 22.97 10.15 3.96
C VAL A 63 23.26 11.17 5.07
N PRO A 64 22.90 12.47 4.92
CA PRO A 64 23.14 13.45 5.97
C PRO A 64 22.29 13.19 7.23
N ALA A 65 21.09 12.62 7.07
CA ALA A 65 20.21 12.27 8.19
C ALA A 65 20.81 11.15 9.04
N VAL A 66 21.30 10.09 8.39
CA VAL A 66 22.01 8.98 9.04
C VAL A 66 23.28 9.45 9.73
N ILE A 67 24.12 10.24 9.05
CA ILE A 67 25.35 10.78 9.64
C ILE A 67 25.03 11.66 10.85
N GLY A 68 24.03 12.55 10.72
CA GLY A 68 23.56 13.41 11.79
C GLY A 68 23.09 12.60 13.01
N GLY A 69 22.26 11.58 12.79
CA GLY A 69 21.80 10.67 13.84
C GLY A 69 22.95 9.95 14.55
N LEU A 70 23.90 9.39 13.80
CA LEU A 70 25.08 8.71 14.36
C LEU A 70 25.95 9.66 15.19
N VAL A 71 26.19 10.89 14.72
CA VAL A 71 26.98 11.90 15.43
C VAL A 71 26.27 12.35 16.70
N ILE A 72 24.96 12.62 16.64
CA ILE A 72 24.15 12.97 17.81
C ILE A 72 24.20 11.83 18.84
N GLY A 73 24.02 10.58 18.40
CA GLY A 73 24.04 9.41 19.28
C GLY A 73 25.41 9.18 19.92
N LEU A 74 26.50 9.38 19.18
CA LEU A 74 27.87 9.33 19.70
C LEU A 74 28.10 10.40 20.78
N LEU A 75 27.72 11.65 20.51
CA LEU A 75 27.87 12.77 21.46
C LEU A 75 27.03 12.54 22.72
N ALA A 76 25.79 12.09 22.54
CA ALA A 76 24.88 11.72 23.62
C ALA A 76 25.48 10.59 24.48
N ALA A 77 25.96 9.51 23.87
CA ALA A 77 26.53 8.35 24.56
C ALA A 77 27.77 8.71 25.41
N ARG A 78 28.52 9.74 25.00
CA ARG A 78 29.71 10.25 25.71
C ARG A 78 29.39 11.25 26.81
N THR A 79 28.20 11.82 26.79
CA THR A 79 27.80 12.82 27.77
C THR A 79 27.55 12.13 29.11
N ARG A 80 28.25 12.58 30.16
CA ARG A 80 28.17 11.98 31.50
C ARG A 80 26.92 12.42 32.30
N THR A 81 26.06 13.22 31.69
CA THR A 81 24.81 13.71 32.29
C THR A 81 23.76 12.60 32.35
N SER A 82 22.75 12.79 33.20
CA SER A 82 21.58 11.90 33.27
C SER A 82 20.94 11.70 31.89
N GLN A 83 20.59 10.44 31.58
CA GLN A 83 19.92 10.07 30.34
C GLN A 83 18.60 10.82 30.14
N PHE A 84 17.90 11.15 31.23
CA PHE A 84 16.66 11.94 31.21
C PHE A 84 16.83 13.37 30.66
N ILE A 85 18.06 13.90 30.64
CA ILE A 85 18.38 15.22 30.07
C ILE A 85 18.96 15.06 28.66
N VAL A 86 19.78 14.03 28.46
CA VAL A 86 20.48 13.82 27.18
C VAL A 86 19.51 13.41 26.07
N HIS A 87 18.55 12.52 26.33
CA HIS A 87 17.61 12.05 25.30
C HIS A 87 16.73 13.19 24.74
N PRO A 88 16.08 14.05 25.55
CA PRO A 88 15.30 15.17 25.02
C PRO A 88 16.13 16.16 24.17
N ILE A 89 17.36 16.47 24.60
CA ILE A 89 18.25 17.34 23.83
C ILE A 89 18.65 16.70 22.51
N ALA A 90 18.98 15.40 22.53
CA ALA A 90 19.30 14.65 21.32
C ALA A 90 18.11 14.61 20.34
N LEU A 91 16.88 14.46 20.84
CA LEU A 91 15.67 14.52 20.02
C LEU A 91 15.46 15.89 19.39
N LEU A 92 15.74 17.00 20.10
CA LEU A 92 15.67 18.36 19.51
C LEU A 92 16.69 18.54 18.38
N PHE A 93 17.93 18.06 18.56
CA PHE A 93 18.92 18.06 17.48
C PHE A 93 18.52 17.13 16.34
N GLY A 94 17.91 15.97 16.65
CA GLY A 94 17.38 15.04 15.66
C GLY A 94 16.28 15.67 14.82
N LEU A 95 15.36 16.41 15.43
CA LEU A 95 14.32 17.18 14.74
C LEU A 95 14.93 18.26 13.84
N MET A 96 15.99 18.94 14.28
CA MET A 96 16.71 19.91 13.45
C MET A 96 17.40 19.24 12.25
N VAL A 97 18.00 18.06 12.43
CA VAL A 97 18.57 17.30 11.30
C VAL A 97 17.46 16.90 10.34
N LEU A 98 16.37 16.33 10.85
CA LEU A 98 15.20 15.93 10.08
C LEU A 98 14.69 17.07 9.20
N THR A 99 14.44 18.25 9.78
CA THR A 99 13.94 19.42 9.02
C THR A 99 14.91 19.86 7.94
N LEU A 100 16.21 19.91 8.23
CA LEU A 100 17.23 20.31 7.25
C LEU A 100 17.37 19.30 6.11
N THR A 101 17.24 18.00 6.41
CA THR A 101 17.39 16.94 5.40
C THR A 101 16.14 16.74 4.57
N ALA A 102 14.95 16.99 5.12
CA ALA A 102 13.70 16.94 4.39
C ALA A 102 13.36 18.25 3.65
N ALA A 103 13.95 19.39 4.06
CA ALA A 103 13.73 20.69 3.43
C ALA A 103 13.84 20.70 1.89
N PRO A 104 14.75 19.96 1.23
CA PRO A 104 14.80 19.91 -0.23
C PRO A 104 13.53 19.44 -0.92
N PHE A 105 12.64 18.72 -0.23
CA PHE A 105 11.35 18.25 -0.75
C PHE A 105 10.23 19.29 -0.64
N GLY A 106 10.43 20.33 0.18
CA GLY A 106 9.50 21.45 0.28
C GLY A 106 9.72 22.47 -0.83
N ASP A 107 8.65 23.16 -1.21
CA ASP A 107 8.70 24.20 -2.23
C ASP A 107 9.20 25.54 -1.67
N GLY A 108 9.99 26.25 -2.48
CA GLY A 108 10.36 27.63 -2.22
C GLY A 108 11.86 27.93 -2.24
N PRO A 109 12.22 29.23 -2.33
CA PRO A 109 13.59 29.67 -2.57
C PRO A 109 14.49 29.62 -1.32
N THR A 110 13.91 29.58 -0.11
CA THR A 110 14.67 29.62 1.15
C THR A 110 14.34 28.42 2.03
N ILE A 111 15.21 28.07 2.99
CA ILE A 111 14.94 26.98 3.96
C ILE A 111 13.67 27.29 4.77
N ALA A 112 13.46 28.56 5.16
CA ALA A 112 12.28 28.97 5.92
C ALA A 112 10.98 28.72 5.12
N SER A 113 10.91 29.18 3.86
CA SER A 113 9.74 28.95 3.00
C SER A 113 9.49 27.46 2.72
N ARG A 114 10.55 26.65 2.59
CA ARG A 114 10.43 25.20 2.40
C ARG A 114 9.88 24.50 3.65
N VAL A 115 10.28 24.96 4.84
CA VAL A 115 9.73 24.45 6.10
C VAL A 115 8.25 24.86 6.24
N GLU A 116 7.89 26.08 5.84
CA GLU A 116 6.50 26.53 5.81
C GLU A 116 5.64 25.67 4.88
N ASP A 117 6.11 25.38 3.65
CA ASP A 117 5.44 24.44 2.71
C ASP A 117 5.29 23.04 3.32
N ILE A 118 6.36 22.49 3.92
CA ILE A 118 6.31 21.19 4.59
C ILE A 118 5.25 21.17 5.71
N VAL A 119 5.18 22.22 6.51
CA VAL A 119 4.18 22.32 7.59
C VAL A 119 2.77 22.43 7.02
N ALA A 120 2.57 23.22 5.96
CA ALA A 120 1.28 23.36 5.29
C ALA A 120 0.78 22.00 4.74
N ARG A 121 1.62 21.32 3.96
CA ARG A 121 1.33 20.00 3.37
C ARG A 121 1.08 18.92 4.43
N MET A 122 1.81 18.96 5.55
CA MET A 122 1.54 18.05 6.67
C MET A 122 0.19 18.33 7.34
N ASN A 123 -0.23 19.59 7.43
CA ASN A 123 -1.56 19.92 7.95
C ASN A 123 -2.66 19.45 6.99
N GLU A 124 -2.48 19.64 5.68
CA GLU A 124 -3.38 19.13 4.64
C GLU A 124 -3.50 17.60 4.70
N TRP A 125 -2.37 16.89 4.77
CA TRP A 125 -2.38 15.44 4.91
C TRP A 125 -3.07 14.96 6.20
N VAL A 126 -2.89 15.65 7.34
CA VAL A 126 -3.60 15.31 8.58
C VAL A 126 -5.11 15.49 8.42
N LEU A 127 -5.57 16.46 7.64
CA LEU A 127 -6.99 16.65 7.35
C LEU A 127 -7.52 15.54 6.45
N VAL A 128 -6.83 15.26 5.32
CA VAL A 128 -7.18 14.18 4.39
C VAL A 128 -7.29 12.83 5.10
N VAL A 129 -6.33 12.51 5.96
CA VAL A 129 -6.34 11.27 6.76
C VAL A 129 -7.49 11.23 7.78
N ARG A 130 -7.93 12.37 8.31
CA ARG A 130 -9.08 12.42 9.24
C ARG A 130 -10.42 12.29 8.53
N GLU A 131 -10.47 12.65 7.26
CA GLU A 131 -11.65 12.61 6.42
C GLU A 131 -11.73 11.30 5.61
N ASP A 132 -10.83 10.33 5.86
CA ASP A 132 -10.69 9.07 5.12
C ASP A 132 -10.58 9.27 3.60
N ASP A 133 -9.89 10.33 3.18
CA ASP A 133 -9.73 10.73 1.79
C ASP A 133 -8.35 10.32 1.22
N VAL A 134 -8.18 10.41 -0.10
CA VAL A 134 -6.97 10.00 -0.83
C VAL A 134 -5.97 11.15 -0.94
N SER A 135 -4.75 10.95 -0.45
CA SER A 135 -3.63 11.86 -0.67
C SER A 135 -2.62 11.30 -1.67
N ASN A 136 -2.25 12.08 -2.69
CA ASN A 136 -1.12 11.81 -3.56
C ASN A 136 0.22 12.41 -3.05
N ASP A 137 0.23 12.98 -1.84
CA ASP A 137 1.42 13.63 -1.30
C ASP A 137 2.36 12.62 -0.62
N ASN A 138 3.60 12.54 -1.13
CA ASN A 138 4.63 11.65 -0.61
C ASN A 138 5.43 12.26 0.57
N LEU A 139 5.21 13.53 0.92
CA LEU A 139 5.94 14.22 2.00
C LEU A 139 5.83 13.51 3.36
N PRO A 140 4.65 13.03 3.82
CA PRO A 140 4.51 12.34 5.09
C PRO A 140 5.40 11.10 5.16
N PHE A 141 5.48 10.35 4.06
CA PHE A 141 6.37 9.20 3.96
C PHE A 141 7.84 9.61 3.98
N VAL A 142 8.23 10.62 3.20
CA VAL A 142 9.61 11.16 3.18
C VAL A 142 10.05 11.57 4.59
N LEU A 143 9.18 12.27 5.33
CA LEU A 143 9.44 12.69 6.71
C LEU A 143 9.54 11.50 7.66
N LEU A 144 8.65 10.51 7.53
CA LEU A 144 8.69 9.29 8.34
C LEU A 144 10.01 8.56 8.15
N VAL A 145 10.41 8.31 6.90
CA VAL A 145 11.65 7.60 6.59
C VAL A 145 12.88 8.37 7.07
N HIS A 146 12.91 9.70 6.90
CA HIS A 146 13.99 10.52 7.46
C HIS A 146 14.02 10.48 9.00
N ALA A 147 12.85 10.53 9.65
CA ALA A 147 12.75 10.47 11.10
C ALA A 147 13.24 9.11 11.63
N LEU A 148 12.84 8.01 10.99
CA LEU A 148 13.31 6.66 11.29
C LEU A 148 14.81 6.52 11.04
N GLY A 149 15.33 7.10 9.95
CA GLY A 149 16.76 7.13 9.65
C GLY A 149 17.58 7.83 10.73
N VAL A 150 17.15 9.03 11.17
CA VAL A 150 17.79 9.78 12.26
C VAL A 150 17.70 9.02 13.57
N LEU A 151 16.50 8.54 13.94
CA LEU A 151 16.25 7.85 15.21
C LEU A 151 16.98 6.52 15.29
N GLY A 152 16.93 5.71 14.22
CA GLY A 152 17.62 4.43 14.14
C GLY A 152 19.13 4.59 14.24
N ALA A 153 19.70 5.54 13.50
CA ALA A 153 21.13 5.88 13.56
C ALA A 153 21.53 6.37 14.97
N TYR A 154 20.71 7.22 15.59
CA TYR A 154 20.90 7.69 16.95
C TYR A 154 20.93 6.53 17.97
N LEU A 155 19.92 5.66 17.93
CA LEU A 155 19.80 4.52 18.83
C LEU A 155 20.94 3.52 18.64
N ALA A 156 21.38 3.29 17.41
CA ALA A 156 22.56 2.46 17.14
C ALA A 156 23.83 3.04 17.74
N ALA A 157 24.12 4.31 17.51
CA ALA A 157 25.29 4.94 18.09
C ALA A 157 25.22 4.90 19.63
N TRP A 158 24.05 5.14 20.22
CA TRP A 158 23.86 4.96 21.66
C TRP A 158 24.16 3.53 22.11
N ALA A 159 23.60 2.51 21.46
CA ALA A 159 23.83 1.10 21.81
C ALA A 159 25.29 0.67 21.66
N VAL A 160 25.96 1.11 20.58
CA VAL A 160 27.37 0.80 20.30
C VAL A 160 28.29 1.46 21.33
N PHE A 161 28.13 2.76 21.59
CA PHE A 161 29.08 3.49 22.43
C PHE A 161 28.74 3.47 23.93
N ARG A 162 27.46 3.48 24.30
CA ARG A 162 27.02 3.48 25.71
C ARG A 162 26.83 2.08 26.29
N TRP A 163 26.16 1.19 25.55
CA TRP A 163 25.84 -0.17 26.01
C TRP A 163 26.85 -1.21 25.54
N ARG A 164 27.71 -0.88 24.56
CA ARG A 164 28.66 -1.81 23.93
C ARG A 164 27.96 -3.05 23.38
N ASN A 165 26.82 -2.86 22.72
CA ASN A 165 26.02 -3.93 22.13
C ASN A 165 25.83 -3.72 20.63
N ALA A 166 26.39 -4.64 19.82
CA ALA A 166 26.32 -4.60 18.37
C ALA A 166 24.93 -4.98 17.86
N TRP A 167 24.29 -5.93 18.54
CA TRP A 167 23.05 -6.55 18.06
C TRP A 167 21.87 -5.59 18.04
N ILE A 168 21.80 -4.67 19.01
CA ILE A 168 20.76 -3.62 19.04
C ILE A 168 20.91 -2.64 17.87
N ALA A 169 22.13 -2.46 17.35
CA ALA A 169 22.36 -1.64 16.16
C ALA A 169 22.18 -2.42 14.85
N VAL A 170 22.63 -3.68 14.80
CA VAL A 170 22.67 -4.47 13.57
C VAL A 170 21.34 -5.17 13.28
N ALA A 171 20.66 -5.75 14.27
CA ALA A 171 19.47 -6.56 14.01
C ALA A 171 18.29 -5.75 13.46
N PRO A 172 17.92 -4.57 14.01
CA PRO A 172 16.86 -3.75 13.43
C PRO A 172 17.24 -3.22 12.04
N ALA A 173 18.51 -2.88 11.84
CA ALA A 173 19.03 -2.45 10.54
C ALA A 173 18.96 -3.57 9.48
N CYS A 174 19.23 -4.81 9.89
CA CYS A 174 19.09 -6.00 9.05
C CYS A 174 17.63 -6.19 8.63
N ALA A 175 16.70 -6.18 9.59
CA ALA A 175 15.28 -6.35 9.33
C ALA A 175 14.74 -5.26 8.37
N GLY A 176 15.09 -4.00 8.61
CA GLY A 176 14.72 -2.90 7.71
C GLY A 176 15.30 -3.06 6.30
N LEU A 177 16.56 -3.48 6.19
CA LEU A 177 17.19 -3.73 4.89
C LEU A 177 16.54 -4.90 4.14
N LEU A 178 16.20 -5.98 4.83
CA LEU A 178 15.50 -7.13 4.23
C LEU A 178 14.11 -6.73 3.73
N GLY A 179 13.35 -5.96 4.50
CA GLY A 179 12.06 -5.43 4.05
C GLY A 179 12.17 -4.54 2.82
N ILE A 180 13.22 -3.72 2.70
CA ILE A 180 13.48 -2.92 1.49
C ILE A 180 13.84 -3.81 0.30
N ILE A 181 14.64 -4.85 0.51
CA ILE A 181 15.04 -5.76 -0.57
C ILE A 181 13.84 -6.58 -1.07
N ALA A 182 12.95 -6.98 -0.17
CA ALA A 182 11.72 -7.71 -0.50
C ALA A 182 10.85 -6.93 -1.51
N THR A 183 10.81 -5.60 -1.41
CA THR A 183 10.02 -4.75 -2.32
C THR A 183 10.73 -4.40 -3.64
N THR A 184 12.00 -4.76 -3.84
CA THR A 184 12.81 -4.30 -5.00
C THR A 184 13.10 -5.39 -6.05
N SER A 185 12.22 -6.39 -6.20
CA SER A 185 12.16 -7.37 -7.32
C SER A 185 13.51 -7.74 -7.99
N GLY A 186 14.32 -8.54 -7.29
CA GLY A 186 15.41 -9.31 -7.90
C GLY A 186 16.72 -8.58 -8.23
N ARG A 187 16.90 -7.31 -7.87
CA ARG A 187 18.21 -6.62 -8.07
C ARG A 187 19.21 -7.03 -6.99
N PRO A 188 20.44 -7.49 -7.34
CA PRO A 188 21.49 -7.75 -6.35
C PRO A 188 21.87 -6.42 -5.68
N SER A 189 21.43 -6.24 -4.43
CA SER A 189 21.64 -4.97 -3.74
C SER A 189 23.09 -4.90 -3.23
N SER A 190 23.86 -4.00 -3.83
CA SER A 190 25.17 -3.58 -3.29
C SER A 190 25.07 -3.14 -1.82
N ALA A 191 23.88 -2.66 -1.42
CA ALA A 191 23.52 -2.38 -0.04
C ALA A 191 23.62 -3.60 0.89
N PHE A 192 23.16 -4.79 0.50
CA PHE A 192 23.27 -5.99 1.34
C PHE A 192 24.72 -6.40 1.58
N LEU A 193 25.57 -6.31 0.55
CA LEU A 193 27.01 -6.58 0.70
C LEU A 193 27.68 -5.56 1.64
N MET A 194 27.37 -4.28 1.42
CA MET A 194 27.89 -3.19 2.25
C MET A 194 27.45 -3.36 3.71
N PHE A 195 26.18 -3.69 3.94
CA PHE A 195 25.63 -4.00 5.26
C PHE A 195 26.38 -5.17 5.90
N SER A 196 26.53 -6.28 5.19
CA SER A 196 27.18 -7.50 5.69
C SER A 196 28.63 -7.22 6.14
N ILE A 197 29.39 -6.47 5.33
CA ILE A 197 30.74 -6.07 5.67
C ILE A 197 30.75 -5.18 6.93
N GLY A 198 29.91 -4.14 6.97
CA GLY A 198 29.81 -3.24 8.12
C GLY A 198 29.40 -3.97 9.40
N ALA A 199 28.42 -4.86 9.32
CA ALA A 199 27.87 -5.60 10.44
C ALA A 199 28.89 -6.57 11.04
N LEU A 200 29.57 -7.37 10.21
CA LEU A 200 30.61 -8.30 10.66
C LEU A 200 31.78 -7.56 11.31
N LEU A 201 32.21 -6.44 10.72
CA LEU A 201 33.24 -5.58 11.31
C LEU A 201 32.82 -4.98 12.65
N LEU A 202 31.58 -4.50 12.76
CA LEU A 202 31.05 -3.90 13.98
C LEU A 202 30.91 -4.93 15.11
N ILE A 203 30.37 -6.11 14.80
CA ILE A 203 30.23 -7.22 15.74
C ILE A 203 31.61 -7.67 16.23
N SER A 204 32.55 -7.88 15.30
CA SER A 204 33.94 -8.25 15.63
C SER A 204 34.61 -7.19 16.52
N ARG A 205 34.45 -5.91 16.18
CA ARG A 205 34.99 -4.79 16.96
C ARG A 205 34.47 -4.77 18.39
N LEU A 206 33.15 -4.92 18.59
CA LEU A 206 32.54 -4.90 19.92
C LEU A 206 32.87 -6.16 20.73
N HIS A 207 32.98 -7.31 20.08
CA HIS A 207 33.49 -8.53 20.72
C HIS A 207 34.93 -8.34 21.22
N MET A 208 35.78 -7.72 20.40
CA MET A 208 37.16 -7.41 20.79
C MET A 208 37.24 -6.39 21.93
N GLN A 209 36.43 -5.33 21.91
CA GLN A 209 36.38 -4.37 23.03
C GLN A 209 35.92 -5.03 24.34
N ARG A 210 34.99 -6.00 24.27
CA ARG A 210 34.61 -6.80 25.45
C ARG A 210 35.78 -7.65 25.92
N SER A 211 36.51 -8.28 24.99
CA SER A 211 37.70 -9.10 25.28
C SER A 211 38.82 -8.28 25.93
N PHE A 212 39.13 -7.09 25.41
CA PHE A 212 40.09 -6.17 26.05
C PHE A 212 39.65 -5.77 27.45
N SER A 213 38.37 -5.46 27.66
CA SER A 213 37.91 -5.10 29.00
C SER A 213 37.98 -6.26 30.01
N LEU A 214 37.88 -7.51 29.53
CA LEU A 214 38.16 -8.71 30.34
C LEU A 214 39.66 -8.88 30.64
N TRP A 215 40.53 -8.64 29.65
CA TRP A 215 41.98 -8.69 29.82
C TRP A 215 42.50 -7.61 30.77
N ASP A 216 41.99 -6.39 30.69
CA ASP A 216 42.28 -5.31 31.64
C ASP A 216 41.90 -5.70 33.07
N ARG A 217 40.71 -6.29 33.24
CA ARG A 217 40.23 -6.77 34.56
C ARG A 217 41.07 -7.92 35.10
N THR A 218 41.61 -8.75 34.22
CA THR A 218 42.46 -9.91 34.56
C THR A 218 43.96 -9.61 34.53
N LYS A 219 44.35 -8.36 34.22
CA LYS A 219 45.74 -7.88 34.13
C LYS A 219 46.61 -8.67 33.14
N VAL A 220 46.03 -9.12 32.04
CA VAL A 220 46.77 -9.76 30.95
C VAL A 220 47.40 -8.65 30.10
N GLU A 221 48.71 -8.65 29.95
CA GLU A 221 49.42 -7.71 29.07
C GLU A 221 49.20 -8.07 27.61
N TYR A 222 48.96 -7.07 26.77
CA TYR A 222 48.81 -7.23 25.33
C TYR A 222 49.52 -6.09 24.56
N PRO A 223 49.92 -6.31 23.28
CA PRO A 223 50.62 -5.31 22.49
C PRO A 223 49.79 -4.04 22.24
N GLU A 224 50.45 -2.87 22.22
CA GLU A 224 49.82 -1.55 22.01
C GLU A 224 49.01 -1.45 20.69
N TRP A 225 49.44 -2.14 19.65
CA TRP A 225 48.83 -2.11 18.31
C TRP A 225 47.89 -3.29 18.02
N LEU A 226 47.62 -4.14 19.01
CA LEU A 226 46.81 -5.35 18.82
C LEU A 226 45.40 -5.02 18.31
N SER A 227 44.81 -3.93 18.81
CA SER A 227 43.50 -3.43 18.40
C SER A 227 43.44 -3.09 16.89
N LEU A 228 44.51 -2.52 16.32
CA LEU A 228 44.58 -2.23 14.89
C LEU A 228 44.83 -3.51 14.05
N GLN A 229 45.73 -4.38 14.49
CA GLN A 229 46.04 -5.63 13.80
C GLN A 229 44.84 -6.57 13.72
N ALA A 230 44.11 -6.70 14.82
CA ALA A 230 42.90 -7.50 14.87
C ALA A 230 41.78 -6.90 14.01
N ALA A 231 41.66 -5.56 13.92
CA ALA A 231 40.73 -4.92 13.01
C ALA A 231 41.08 -5.19 11.53
N GLN A 232 42.37 -5.15 11.16
CA GLN A 232 42.84 -5.51 9.82
C GLN A 232 42.55 -6.98 9.49
N LEU A 233 42.81 -7.89 10.43
CA LEU A 233 42.52 -9.31 10.25
C LEU A 233 41.01 -9.55 10.08
N ALA A 234 40.19 -8.92 10.93
CA ALA A 234 38.73 -9.00 10.83
C ALA A 234 38.24 -8.49 9.46
N PHE A 235 38.82 -7.41 8.95
CA PHE A 235 38.53 -6.91 7.61
C PHE A 235 38.85 -7.92 6.53
N VAL A 236 40.07 -8.49 6.52
CA VAL A 236 40.46 -9.49 5.52
C VAL A 236 39.54 -10.72 5.58
N ILE A 237 39.27 -11.26 6.77
CA ILE A 237 38.38 -12.41 6.95
C ILE A 237 36.97 -12.08 6.44
N THR A 238 36.46 -10.89 6.77
CA THR A 238 35.12 -10.44 6.34
C THR A 238 35.02 -10.37 4.81
N ILE A 239 36.01 -9.77 4.15
CA ILE A 239 36.05 -9.69 2.68
C ILE A 239 36.13 -11.09 2.06
N VAL A 240 36.99 -11.97 2.58
CA VAL A 240 37.10 -13.35 2.09
C VAL A 240 35.78 -14.10 2.26
N MET A 241 35.12 -13.98 3.41
CA MET A 241 33.81 -14.60 3.66
C MET A 241 32.75 -14.10 2.68
N VAL A 242 32.68 -12.78 2.44
CA VAL A 242 31.70 -12.19 1.50
C VAL A 242 31.97 -12.62 0.07
N VAL A 243 33.25 -12.68 -0.36
CA VAL A 243 33.62 -13.17 -1.69
C VAL A 243 33.27 -14.64 -1.86
N ILE A 244 33.52 -15.48 -0.85
CA ILE A 244 33.13 -16.90 -0.89
C ILE A 244 31.61 -17.03 -0.98
N ALA A 245 30.86 -16.28 -0.15
CA ALA A 245 29.41 -16.29 -0.17
C ALA A 245 28.85 -15.88 -1.55
N TRP A 246 29.45 -14.87 -2.19
CA TRP A 246 29.08 -14.43 -3.53
C TRP A 246 29.29 -15.48 -4.63
N GLN A 247 30.23 -16.40 -4.44
CA GLN A 247 30.56 -17.43 -5.44
C GLN A 247 29.69 -18.69 -5.34
N VAL A 248 28.80 -18.77 -4.34
CA VAL A 248 27.90 -19.93 -4.18
C VAL A 248 26.77 -19.85 -5.22
N PRO A 249 26.68 -20.79 -6.19
CA PRO A 249 25.64 -20.76 -7.21
C PRO A 249 24.31 -21.25 -6.61
N LEU A 250 23.33 -20.35 -6.48
CA LEU A 250 22.03 -20.63 -5.87
C LEU A 250 21.01 -21.27 -6.83
N GLY A 251 21.39 -21.61 -8.07
CA GLY A 251 20.47 -21.85 -9.20
C GLY A 251 19.24 -22.76 -8.96
N GLN A 252 19.37 -23.94 -8.36
CA GLN A 252 18.22 -24.83 -8.06
C GLN A 252 17.65 -24.65 -6.63
N GLN A 253 18.33 -23.83 -5.81
CA GLN A 253 17.87 -23.48 -4.46
C GLN A 253 17.16 -22.13 -4.44
N ALA A 254 17.16 -21.39 -5.56
CA ALA A 254 16.54 -20.08 -5.69
C ALA A 254 15.05 -20.14 -5.36
N ASP A 255 14.30 -21.07 -5.96
CA ASP A 255 12.86 -21.23 -5.68
C ASP A 255 12.59 -21.53 -4.19
N ALA A 256 13.38 -22.41 -3.58
CA ALA A 256 13.26 -22.71 -2.15
C ALA A 256 13.66 -21.54 -1.24
N ILE A 257 14.58 -20.69 -1.69
CA ILE A 257 14.99 -19.47 -1.00
C ILE A 257 13.91 -18.40 -1.16
N ASP A 258 13.27 -18.27 -2.31
CA ASP A 258 12.20 -17.31 -2.54
C ASP A 258 10.99 -17.64 -1.65
N THR A 259 10.59 -18.92 -1.56
CA THR A 259 9.53 -19.34 -0.61
C THR A 259 9.94 -19.11 0.86
N THR A 260 11.23 -19.26 1.18
CA THR A 260 11.73 -19.01 2.55
C THR A 260 11.77 -17.51 2.86
N ILE A 261 12.13 -16.68 1.88
CA ILE A 261 12.12 -15.22 2.02
C ILE A 261 10.69 -14.76 2.23
N GLU A 262 9.75 -15.21 1.40
CA GLU A 262 8.32 -14.90 1.51
C GLU A 262 7.76 -15.28 2.89
N TYR A 263 8.05 -16.49 3.38
CA TYR A 263 7.67 -16.91 4.73
C TYR A 263 8.26 -16.03 5.85
N VAL A 264 9.45 -15.46 5.64
CA VAL A 264 10.11 -14.57 6.61
C VAL A 264 9.60 -13.13 6.50
N THR A 265 9.20 -12.68 5.31
CA THR A 265 8.75 -11.30 5.05
C THR A 265 7.26 -11.12 5.26
N GLU A 266 6.43 -12.14 5.05
CA GLU A 266 4.96 -12.08 5.17
C GLU A 266 4.47 -11.53 6.52
N PRO A 267 5.03 -11.89 7.70
CA PRO A 267 4.63 -11.29 8.97
C PRO A 267 4.97 -9.79 9.08
N ILE A 268 5.99 -9.33 8.35
CA ILE A 268 6.40 -7.92 8.31
C ILE A 268 5.49 -7.15 7.34
N GLU A 269 5.21 -7.71 6.18
CA GLU A 269 4.31 -7.13 5.18
C GLU A 269 2.90 -6.96 5.75
N SER A 270 2.33 -8.00 6.36
CA SER A 270 1.04 -7.93 7.05
C SER A 270 1.02 -6.91 8.20
N ALA A 271 2.12 -6.76 8.94
CA ALA A 271 2.21 -5.76 10.01
C ALA A 271 2.30 -4.31 9.47
N LEU A 272 2.82 -4.13 8.25
CA LEU A 272 2.93 -2.83 7.60
C LEU A 272 1.69 -2.49 6.76
N GLU A 273 0.89 -3.49 6.39
CA GLU A 273 -0.30 -3.35 5.56
C GLU A 273 -1.30 -2.27 6.02
N PRO A 274 -1.60 -2.09 7.33
CA PRO A 274 -2.47 -1.01 7.80
C PRO A 274 -1.88 0.39 7.59
N LEU A 275 -0.58 0.50 7.29
CA LEU A 275 0.10 1.77 7.01
C LEU A 275 0.01 2.17 5.53
N ASP A 276 -0.26 1.24 4.62
CA ASP A 276 -0.41 1.54 3.19
C ASP A 276 -1.49 2.61 2.94
N ARG A 277 -2.54 2.60 3.77
CA ARG A 277 -3.62 3.57 3.71
C ARG A 277 -3.20 5.02 3.92
N PHE A 278 -2.00 5.24 4.46
CA PHE A 278 -1.47 6.56 4.75
C PHE A 278 -0.50 7.06 3.66
N PHE A 279 -0.03 6.15 2.79
CA PHE A 279 1.04 6.40 1.82
C PHE A 279 0.73 5.75 0.47
N TYR A 280 -0.40 6.10 -0.13
CA TYR A 280 -0.89 5.44 -1.34
C TYR A 280 -0.02 5.65 -2.59
N ASN A 281 0.77 6.73 -2.66
CA ASN A 281 1.53 7.12 -3.86
C ASN A 281 2.97 6.58 -3.88
N LEU A 282 3.23 5.49 -3.14
CA LEU A 282 4.53 4.80 -3.10
C LEU A 282 4.65 3.77 -4.24
N ALA A 283 5.79 3.76 -4.91
CA ALA A 283 6.13 2.73 -5.89
C ALA A 283 6.46 1.38 -5.24
N GLY A 284 6.06 0.27 -5.86
CA GLY A 284 6.51 -1.09 -5.53
C GLY A 284 5.91 -1.73 -4.27
N GLY A 285 4.75 -1.26 -3.81
CA GLY A 285 4.03 -1.92 -2.71
C GLY A 285 3.41 -3.25 -3.16
N GLY A 286 3.91 -4.38 -2.63
CA GLY A 286 3.46 -5.74 -2.97
C GLY A 286 2.18 -6.23 -2.25
N GLY A 287 1.44 -5.33 -1.60
CA GLY A 287 0.15 -5.65 -0.95
C GLY A 287 -0.99 -5.86 -1.96
N ASN A 288 -2.19 -6.20 -1.48
CA ASN A 288 -3.38 -6.27 -2.34
C ASN A 288 -3.59 -4.92 -3.05
N PHE A 289 -3.63 -4.96 -4.38
CA PHE A 289 -3.63 -3.77 -5.23
C PHE A 289 -4.89 -2.94 -5.03
N HIS A 290 -6.03 -3.56 -5.31
CA HIS A 290 -7.34 -3.07 -4.92
C HIS A 290 -7.68 -3.64 -3.54
N LYS A 291 -7.92 -2.74 -2.58
CA LYS A 291 -8.60 -3.07 -1.33
C LYS A 291 -9.98 -2.48 -1.48
N PHE A 292 -11.02 -3.31 -1.54
CA PHE A 292 -12.40 -2.92 -1.87
C PHE A 292 -13.08 -2.05 -0.80
N GLY A 293 -12.33 -1.19 -0.10
CA GLY A 293 -12.81 -0.24 0.90
C GLY A 293 -13.35 1.04 0.28
N ARG A 294 -13.37 2.12 1.07
CA ARG A 294 -13.97 3.42 0.69
C ARG A 294 -13.16 4.23 -0.32
N THR A 295 -11.92 3.85 -0.61
CA THR A 295 -11.03 4.64 -1.47
C THR A 295 -10.30 3.76 -2.48
N LEU A 296 -10.08 4.33 -3.67
CA LEU A 296 -9.25 3.76 -4.74
C LEU A 296 -8.23 4.82 -5.16
N PRO A 297 -7.03 4.80 -4.57
CA PRO A 297 -5.95 5.69 -4.97
C PRO A 297 -5.35 5.24 -6.31
N ILE A 298 -4.99 6.20 -7.17
CA ILE A 298 -4.23 5.89 -8.39
C ILE A 298 -2.74 5.96 -8.07
N ARG A 299 -2.06 4.82 -8.19
CA ARG A 299 -0.67 4.65 -7.76
C ARG A 299 0.31 4.72 -8.93
N GLY A 300 1.58 4.93 -8.62
CA GLY A 300 2.68 4.72 -9.57
C GLY A 300 2.96 3.23 -9.80
N ASP A 301 4.24 2.87 -9.88
CA ASP A 301 4.75 1.51 -10.14
C ASP A 301 4.06 0.45 -9.26
N VAL A 302 3.40 -0.49 -9.92
CA VAL A 302 2.64 -1.57 -9.29
C VAL A 302 3.32 -2.90 -9.55
N SER A 303 3.57 -3.67 -8.49
CA SER A 303 4.01 -5.06 -8.59
C SER A 303 2.92 -5.96 -8.02
N LEU A 304 2.22 -6.67 -8.90
CA LEU A 304 1.17 -7.60 -8.48
C LEU A 304 1.77 -8.99 -8.20
N GLY A 305 1.39 -9.58 -7.06
CA GLY A 305 1.80 -10.94 -6.70
C GLY A 305 1.07 -12.01 -7.53
N GLN A 306 1.55 -13.25 -7.48
CA GLN A 306 0.95 -14.42 -8.16
C GLN A 306 0.13 -15.30 -7.21
N LYS A 307 -0.12 -14.85 -5.97
CA LYS A 307 -0.93 -15.58 -4.99
C LYS A 307 -2.36 -15.71 -5.52
N VAL A 308 -2.87 -16.94 -5.55
CA VAL A 308 -4.29 -17.24 -5.84
C VAL A 308 -5.12 -16.77 -4.65
N LEU A 309 -6.20 -16.03 -4.93
CA LEU A 309 -7.10 -15.44 -3.94
C LEU A 309 -8.41 -16.21 -3.85
N PHE A 310 -8.95 -16.59 -5.00
CA PHE A 310 -10.17 -17.38 -5.10
C PHE A 310 -10.21 -18.12 -6.44
N GLU A 311 -11.03 -19.16 -6.52
CA GLU A 311 -11.37 -19.81 -7.79
C GLU A 311 -12.82 -19.51 -8.14
N VAL A 312 -13.06 -19.12 -9.39
CA VAL A 312 -14.40 -18.91 -9.94
C VAL A 312 -14.81 -20.16 -10.72
N ARG A 313 -15.90 -20.82 -10.32
CA ARG A 313 -16.46 -21.96 -11.05
C ARG A 313 -17.39 -21.51 -12.17
N GLY A 314 -17.31 -22.25 -13.28
CA GLY A 314 -18.17 -22.07 -14.44
C GLY A 314 -17.41 -21.53 -15.64
N GLU A 315 -18.10 -21.44 -16.77
CA GLU A 315 -17.52 -21.07 -18.07
C GLU A 315 -17.78 -19.58 -18.40
N ASN A 316 -18.28 -18.82 -17.43
CA ASN A 316 -18.57 -17.40 -17.57
C ASN A 316 -17.26 -16.59 -17.51
N LEU A 317 -16.77 -16.18 -18.67
CA LEU A 317 -15.70 -15.18 -18.79
C LEU A 317 -16.23 -13.80 -18.40
N GLY A 318 -15.34 -12.91 -17.93
CA GLY A 318 -15.69 -11.51 -17.75
C GLY A 318 -15.02 -10.81 -16.58
N LEU A 319 -15.66 -9.70 -16.19
CA LEU A 319 -15.24 -8.85 -15.09
C LEU A 319 -15.98 -9.26 -13.82
N VAL A 320 -15.20 -9.62 -12.81
CA VAL A 320 -15.67 -10.05 -11.50
C VAL A 320 -15.57 -8.85 -10.56
N ARG A 321 -16.70 -8.17 -10.36
CA ARG A 321 -16.83 -6.92 -9.61
C ARG A 321 -16.74 -7.14 -8.11
N GLY A 322 -15.89 -6.33 -7.46
CA GLY A 322 -15.86 -6.19 -6.01
C GLY A 322 -16.58 -4.93 -5.52
N THR A 323 -16.25 -3.75 -6.08
CA THR A 323 -16.92 -2.49 -5.72
C THR A 323 -16.91 -1.47 -6.86
N SER A 324 -17.76 -0.45 -6.76
CA SER A 324 -17.64 0.79 -7.56
C SER A 324 -17.38 2.02 -6.69
N TYR A 325 -16.83 3.07 -7.32
CA TYR A 325 -16.57 4.37 -6.70
C TYR A 325 -17.21 5.51 -7.49
N ASP A 326 -17.70 6.51 -6.79
CA ASP A 326 -18.51 7.58 -7.36
C ASP A 326 -17.87 8.96 -7.33
N GLU A 327 -17.01 9.28 -6.37
CA GLU A 327 -16.45 10.63 -6.22
C GLU A 327 -14.98 10.69 -6.67
N TYR A 328 -14.67 11.58 -7.60
CA TYR A 328 -13.30 11.82 -8.07
C TYR A 328 -12.68 13.00 -7.33
N THR A 329 -11.48 12.79 -6.78
CA THR A 329 -10.80 13.75 -5.89
C THR A 329 -9.59 14.43 -6.53
N GLY A 330 -9.32 14.15 -7.80
CA GLY A 330 -8.09 14.56 -8.49
C GLY A 330 -6.87 13.68 -8.20
N SER A 331 -6.87 12.94 -7.09
CA SER A 331 -5.81 11.98 -6.71
C SER A 331 -6.22 10.52 -6.83
N GLY A 332 -7.53 10.27 -6.98
CA GLY A 332 -8.14 8.96 -7.13
C GLY A 332 -9.63 9.04 -6.90
N TRP A 333 -10.21 7.93 -6.44
CA TRP A 333 -11.64 7.81 -6.21
C TRP A 333 -11.94 7.52 -4.74
N ARG A 334 -13.13 7.95 -4.31
CA ARG A 334 -13.72 7.52 -3.05
C ARG A 334 -15.19 7.21 -3.21
N SER A 335 -15.69 6.39 -2.31
CA SER A 335 -17.12 6.16 -2.12
C SER A 335 -17.66 7.25 -1.20
N SER A 336 -18.62 8.03 -1.69
CA SER A 336 -19.32 8.99 -0.84
C SER A 336 -20.21 8.24 0.17
N GLY A 337 -21.19 8.89 0.82
CA GLY A 337 -22.01 8.23 1.84
C GLY A 337 -22.60 6.91 1.35
N ARG A 338 -22.61 5.91 2.24
CA ARG A 338 -23.18 4.58 2.01
C ARG A 338 -24.16 4.23 3.11
N ASP A 339 -25.33 3.77 2.72
CA ASP A 339 -26.27 3.09 3.61
C ASP A 339 -25.94 1.60 3.61
N GLU A 340 -26.05 0.95 4.78
CA GLU A 340 -25.85 -0.49 4.90
C GLU A 340 -27.21 -1.18 5.02
N GLU A 341 -27.43 -2.21 4.19
CA GLU A 341 -28.59 -3.09 4.26
C GLU A 341 -28.13 -4.51 4.62
N GLU A 342 -28.64 -5.07 5.72
CA GLU A 342 -28.47 -6.50 6.03
C GLU A 342 -29.38 -7.33 5.12
N VAL A 343 -28.78 -8.26 4.37
CA VAL A 343 -29.46 -9.13 3.42
C VAL A 343 -29.25 -10.58 3.86
N ASN A 344 -30.34 -11.29 4.14
CA ASN A 344 -30.26 -12.70 4.50
C ASN A 344 -29.84 -13.54 3.30
N ALA A 345 -29.20 -14.67 3.57
CA ALA A 345 -28.90 -15.68 2.58
C ALA A 345 -30.14 -16.03 1.73
N GLY A 346 -30.00 -15.97 0.40
CA GLY A 346 -31.04 -16.34 -0.55
C GLY A 346 -32.13 -15.29 -0.79
N ASP A 347 -32.18 -14.21 0.01
CA ASP A 347 -33.06 -13.08 -0.26
C ASP A 347 -32.38 -12.13 -1.28
N PRO A 348 -33.13 -11.63 -2.29
CA PRO A 348 -32.62 -10.54 -3.12
C PRO A 348 -32.55 -9.24 -2.32
N THR A 349 -31.59 -8.40 -2.69
CA THR A 349 -31.41 -7.03 -2.14
C THR A 349 -32.57 -6.11 -2.51
N THR A 350 -32.76 -4.99 -1.79
CA THR A 350 -33.79 -3.99 -2.18
C THR A 350 -33.56 -3.38 -3.57
N ALA A 351 -32.32 -3.35 -4.05
CA ALA A 351 -31.94 -2.89 -5.39
C ALA A 351 -32.45 -3.81 -6.52
N ASP A 352 -32.78 -5.07 -6.22
CA ASP A 352 -33.37 -6.02 -7.18
C ASP A 352 -34.64 -5.43 -7.84
N LEU A 353 -35.48 -4.73 -7.08
CA LEU A 353 -36.72 -4.13 -7.58
C LEU A 353 -36.49 -3.04 -8.65
N GLN A 354 -35.37 -2.31 -8.61
CA GLN A 354 -35.03 -1.32 -9.63
C GLN A 354 -34.23 -1.92 -10.78
N SER A 355 -33.38 -2.91 -10.52
CA SER A 355 -32.66 -3.62 -11.59
C SER A 355 -33.62 -4.27 -12.60
N ARG A 356 -34.76 -4.79 -12.09
CA ARG A 356 -35.87 -5.34 -12.87
C ARG A 356 -36.64 -4.30 -13.70
N ALA A 357 -36.42 -3.00 -13.46
CA ALA A 357 -37.02 -1.93 -14.26
C ALA A 357 -36.21 -1.64 -15.55
N TYR A 358 -34.94 -2.03 -15.60
CA TYR A 358 -34.10 -1.89 -16.78
C TYR A 358 -34.40 -2.99 -17.81
N ARG A 359 -34.33 -2.63 -19.09
CA ARG A 359 -34.53 -3.59 -20.19
C ARG A 359 -33.25 -4.31 -20.55
N ASP A 360 -33.38 -5.43 -21.25
CA ASP A 360 -32.29 -6.14 -21.90
C ASP A 360 -31.13 -6.40 -20.94
N ARG A 361 -31.46 -6.98 -19.79
CA ARG A 361 -30.49 -7.52 -18.85
C ARG A 361 -30.72 -9.01 -18.65
N ILE A 362 -29.66 -9.68 -18.24
CA ILE A 362 -29.68 -11.09 -17.82
C ILE A 362 -29.16 -11.22 -16.40
N ILE A 363 -29.50 -12.33 -15.74
CA ILE A 363 -28.95 -12.69 -14.43
C ILE A 363 -27.80 -13.68 -14.66
N VAL A 364 -26.66 -13.42 -14.01
CA VAL A 364 -25.48 -14.29 -14.02
C VAL A 364 -25.22 -14.74 -12.59
N THR A 365 -25.15 -16.05 -12.37
CA THR A 365 -24.76 -16.62 -11.08
C THR A 365 -23.32 -17.09 -11.14
N THR A 366 -22.54 -16.73 -10.12
CA THR A 366 -21.12 -17.08 -10.00
C THR A 366 -20.91 -17.86 -8.71
N GLU A 367 -20.23 -19.00 -8.78
CA GLU A 367 -19.79 -19.75 -7.60
C GLU A 367 -18.29 -19.51 -7.37
N ILE A 368 -17.93 -19.17 -6.13
CA ILE A 368 -16.56 -18.76 -5.77
C ILE A 368 -16.07 -19.62 -4.60
N GLU A 369 -14.84 -20.12 -4.70
CA GLU A 369 -14.12 -20.80 -3.64
C GLU A 369 -12.99 -19.92 -3.11
N VAL A 370 -12.95 -19.71 -1.80
CA VAL A 370 -12.06 -18.74 -1.14
C VAL A 370 -10.71 -19.36 -0.84
N PHE A 371 -9.62 -18.67 -1.16
CA PHE A 371 -8.23 -19.06 -0.81
C PHE A 371 -7.47 -17.98 -0.01
N ASP A 372 -8.04 -16.79 0.16
CA ASP A 372 -7.50 -15.70 0.97
C ASP A 372 -8.62 -15.00 1.76
N ASP A 373 -8.29 -14.45 2.92
CA ASP A 373 -9.28 -13.78 3.78
C ASP A 373 -9.76 -12.48 3.09
N GLU A 374 -10.98 -12.47 2.57
CA GLU A 374 -11.64 -11.30 1.97
C GLU A 374 -13.11 -11.26 2.38
N GLU A 375 -13.57 -10.11 2.86
CA GLU A 375 -14.97 -9.92 3.26
C GLU A 375 -15.86 -9.56 2.05
N THR A 376 -15.27 -9.00 1.00
CA THR A 376 -15.99 -8.56 -0.20
C THR A 376 -16.48 -9.76 -1.00
N LEU A 377 -17.77 -9.80 -1.32
CA LEU A 377 -18.34 -10.79 -2.20
C LEU A 377 -18.28 -10.29 -3.63
N PHE A 378 -17.77 -11.13 -4.52
CA PHE A 378 -17.61 -10.79 -5.93
C PHE A 378 -18.78 -11.26 -6.80
N SER A 379 -19.17 -10.41 -7.78
CA SER A 379 -20.25 -10.69 -8.73
C SER A 379 -19.87 -10.33 -10.15
N ILE A 380 -20.39 -11.05 -11.14
CA ILE A 380 -20.40 -10.56 -12.52
C ILE A 380 -21.55 -9.57 -12.67
N GLY A 381 -21.24 -8.34 -13.12
CA GLY A 381 -22.20 -7.25 -13.25
C GLY A 381 -22.66 -6.68 -11.90
N THR A 382 -23.80 -6.00 -11.90
CA THR A 382 -24.38 -5.39 -10.69
C THR A 382 -24.92 -6.49 -9.77
N PRO A 383 -24.48 -6.59 -8.50
CA PRO A 383 -24.90 -7.67 -7.63
C PRO A 383 -26.40 -7.55 -7.27
N LEU A 384 -27.05 -8.69 -7.08
CA LEU A 384 -28.46 -8.80 -6.68
C LEU A 384 -28.63 -9.45 -5.31
N GLY A 385 -27.73 -10.35 -4.92
CA GLY A 385 -27.78 -11.06 -3.64
C GLY A 385 -26.81 -12.25 -3.61
N ALA A 386 -26.67 -12.86 -2.44
CA ALA A 386 -25.80 -14.00 -2.19
C ALA A 386 -26.55 -15.13 -1.47
N ASN A 387 -26.01 -16.34 -1.52
CA ASN A 387 -26.55 -17.50 -0.81
C ASN A 387 -26.05 -17.61 0.66
N ILE A 388 -25.42 -16.55 1.16
CA ILE A 388 -24.94 -16.38 2.54
C ILE A 388 -25.41 -15.03 3.08
N ASP A 389 -25.47 -14.90 4.40
CA ASP A 389 -25.82 -13.64 5.04
C ASP A 389 -24.78 -12.57 4.69
N SER A 390 -25.27 -11.44 4.20
CA SER A 390 -24.45 -10.40 3.59
C SER A 390 -24.89 -9.00 3.97
N ILE A 391 -24.00 -8.03 3.78
CA ILE A 391 -24.28 -6.60 3.92
C ILE A 391 -24.13 -5.99 2.53
N ALA A 392 -25.19 -5.38 2.03
CA ALA A 392 -25.16 -4.57 0.82
C ALA A 392 -24.85 -3.11 1.18
N ASP A 393 -23.79 -2.57 0.60
CA ASP A 393 -23.46 -1.16 0.69
C ASP A 393 -24.14 -0.43 -0.48
N LEU A 394 -25.14 0.38 -0.15
CA LEU A 394 -25.95 1.15 -1.08
C LEU A 394 -25.47 2.62 -1.10
N PRO A 395 -25.64 3.36 -2.21
CA PRO A 395 -25.50 4.81 -2.18
C PRO A 395 -26.41 5.45 -1.11
N GLU A 396 -25.89 6.36 -0.29
CA GLU A 396 -26.68 7.08 0.72
C GLU A 396 -27.92 7.74 0.10
N ASP A 397 -29.05 7.63 0.80
CA ASP A 397 -30.36 8.13 0.38
C ASP A 397 -30.92 7.48 -0.90
N PHE A 398 -30.29 6.42 -1.42
CA PHE A 398 -30.73 5.74 -2.63
C PHE A 398 -30.49 4.21 -2.65
N PRO A 399 -31.52 3.41 -2.36
CA PRO A 399 -31.40 1.94 -2.33
C PRO A 399 -31.51 1.25 -3.70
N GLY A 400 -31.52 2.00 -4.82
CA GLY A 400 -31.76 1.43 -6.16
C GLY A 400 -30.51 0.91 -6.88
N ASP A 401 -29.35 0.95 -6.24
CA ASP A 401 -28.07 0.51 -6.79
C ASP A 401 -27.21 -0.06 -5.66
N ILE A 402 -26.29 -0.95 -5.97
CA ILE A 402 -25.38 -1.56 -5.00
C ILE A 402 -23.96 -1.28 -5.42
N GLU A 403 -23.21 -0.61 -4.56
CA GLU A 403 -21.80 -0.34 -4.82
C GLU A 403 -20.95 -1.56 -4.51
N ARG A 404 -21.24 -2.28 -3.41
CA ARG A 404 -20.48 -3.42 -2.88
C ARG A 404 -21.39 -4.37 -2.08
N ILE A 405 -21.08 -5.67 -2.07
CA ILE A 405 -21.64 -6.64 -1.11
C ILE A 405 -20.50 -7.24 -0.27
N ARG A 406 -20.74 -7.46 1.02
CA ARG A 406 -19.81 -8.11 1.95
C ARG A 406 -20.45 -9.29 2.68
N SER A 407 -19.65 -10.27 3.05
CA SER A 407 -20.05 -11.35 3.94
C SER A 407 -20.29 -10.82 5.35
N GLN A 408 -21.31 -11.33 6.05
CA GLN A 408 -21.47 -11.15 7.50
C GLN A 408 -20.65 -12.17 8.31
N VAL A 409 -20.12 -13.20 7.64
CA VAL A 409 -19.38 -14.30 8.24
C VAL A 409 -17.92 -14.25 7.78
N ASP A 410 -16.99 -14.51 8.69
CA ASP A 410 -15.57 -14.64 8.36
C ASP A 410 -15.36 -15.84 7.41
N LEU A 411 -15.09 -15.55 6.13
CA LEU A 411 -14.77 -16.56 5.12
C LEU A 411 -13.36 -17.11 5.37
N GLN A 412 -13.21 -18.43 5.31
CA GLN A 412 -11.93 -19.13 5.46
C GLN A 412 -11.55 -19.84 4.15
N GLU A 413 -10.26 -20.17 4.03
CA GLU A 413 -9.75 -21.01 2.94
C GLU A 413 -10.60 -22.29 2.77
N GLY A 414 -11.08 -22.52 1.56
CA GLY A 414 -11.95 -23.63 1.16
C GLY A 414 -13.46 -23.38 1.30
N ASP A 415 -13.89 -22.24 1.87
CA ASP A 415 -15.30 -21.87 1.87
C ASP A 415 -15.79 -21.56 0.46
N ARG A 416 -17.07 -21.84 0.20
CA ARG A 416 -17.70 -21.64 -1.11
C ARG A 416 -18.99 -20.87 -0.97
N TYR A 417 -19.22 -19.90 -1.84
CA TYR A 417 -20.46 -19.12 -1.89
C TYR A 417 -20.90 -18.88 -3.33
N ARG A 418 -22.17 -18.48 -3.50
CA ARG A 418 -22.77 -18.07 -4.77
C ARG A 418 -23.28 -16.65 -4.67
N VAL A 419 -23.04 -15.88 -5.71
CA VAL A 419 -23.57 -14.52 -5.89
C VAL A 419 -24.28 -14.45 -7.22
N ALA A 420 -25.45 -13.82 -7.22
CA ALA A 420 -26.15 -13.46 -8.44
C ALA A 420 -25.90 -11.99 -8.73
N GLY A 421 -25.60 -11.68 -9.99
CA GLY A 421 -25.52 -10.32 -10.50
C GLY A 421 -26.28 -10.18 -11.81
N THR A 422 -26.36 -8.97 -12.33
CA THR A 422 -27.04 -8.65 -13.57
C THR A 422 -26.15 -7.87 -14.53
N VAL A 423 -26.21 -8.26 -15.80
CA VAL A 423 -25.42 -7.66 -16.90
C VAL A 423 -26.37 -7.17 -17.98
N SER A 424 -26.04 -6.04 -18.62
CA SER A 424 -26.75 -5.53 -19.78
C SER A 424 -26.35 -6.27 -21.05
N ILE A 425 -27.33 -6.63 -21.87
CA ILE A 425 -27.21 -7.23 -23.21
C ILE A 425 -27.76 -6.29 -24.29
N ALA A 426 -27.93 -5.01 -23.98
CA ALA A 426 -28.41 -4.01 -24.93
C ALA A 426 -27.43 -3.85 -26.11
N SER A 427 -27.97 -3.82 -27.33
CA SER A 427 -27.15 -3.67 -28.53
C SER A 427 -26.55 -2.25 -28.63
N PRO A 428 -25.47 -2.04 -29.40
CA PRO A 428 -24.96 -0.71 -29.68
C PRO A 428 -26.01 0.26 -30.24
N ASP A 429 -26.96 -0.24 -31.06
CA ASP A 429 -28.03 0.58 -31.62
C ASP A 429 -29.07 0.98 -30.57
N ASP A 430 -29.36 0.09 -29.62
CA ASP A 430 -30.23 0.37 -28.47
C ASP A 430 -29.62 1.44 -27.56
N LEU A 431 -28.32 1.35 -27.28
CA LEU A 431 -27.59 2.30 -26.45
C LEU A 431 -27.46 3.68 -27.14
N ARG A 432 -27.27 3.72 -28.46
CA ARG A 432 -27.29 4.98 -29.23
C ARG A 432 -28.67 5.66 -29.23
N ALA A 433 -29.74 4.86 -29.18
CA ALA A 433 -31.11 5.35 -29.18
C ALA A 433 -31.60 5.80 -27.79
N ASP A 434 -30.87 5.50 -26.72
CA ASP A 434 -31.28 5.85 -25.36
C ASP A 434 -31.20 7.37 -25.09
N GLY A 435 -31.95 7.82 -24.09
CA GLY A 435 -32.05 9.22 -23.72
C GLY A 435 -30.92 9.73 -22.83
N VAL A 436 -30.86 11.04 -22.66
CA VAL A 436 -29.99 11.74 -21.69
C VAL A 436 -30.77 12.26 -20.47
N ASN A 437 -31.99 11.75 -20.26
CA ASN A 437 -32.83 12.11 -19.12
C ASN A 437 -32.43 11.27 -17.91
N TYR A 438 -31.30 11.63 -17.30
CA TYR A 438 -30.79 10.94 -16.14
C TYR A 438 -31.63 11.26 -14.88
N PRO A 439 -31.93 10.27 -14.03
CA PRO A 439 -32.49 10.52 -12.72
C PRO A 439 -31.61 11.44 -11.87
N ASP A 440 -32.22 12.21 -10.96
CA ASP A 440 -31.48 13.17 -10.12
C ASP A 440 -30.39 12.51 -9.29
N TRP A 441 -30.65 11.34 -8.71
CA TRP A 441 -29.67 10.57 -7.94
C TRP A 441 -28.43 10.18 -8.76
N VAL A 442 -28.62 9.88 -10.05
CA VAL A 442 -27.51 9.57 -10.96
C VAL A 442 -26.72 10.84 -11.26
N ARG A 443 -27.44 11.89 -11.65
CA ARG A 443 -26.86 13.17 -12.08
C ARG A 443 -26.06 13.85 -10.97
N GLU A 444 -26.55 13.80 -9.73
CA GLU A 444 -25.94 14.49 -8.60
C GLU A 444 -24.68 13.78 -8.10
N ARG A 445 -24.64 12.45 -8.18
CA ARG A 445 -23.52 11.63 -7.69
C ARG A 445 -22.49 11.35 -8.78
N TYR A 446 -22.92 10.92 -9.96
CA TYR A 446 -22.04 10.38 -11.01
C TYR A 446 -21.68 11.37 -12.12
N LEU A 447 -22.02 12.65 -11.98
CA LEU A 447 -21.42 13.76 -12.75
C LEU A 447 -20.46 14.61 -11.93
N GLN A 448 -20.24 14.25 -10.66
CA GLN A 448 -19.33 15.00 -9.78
C GLN A 448 -17.92 15.03 -10.37
N LEU A 449 -17.32 16.23 -10.36
CA LEU A 449 -15.92 16.50 -10.65
C LEU A 449 -15.43 17.57 -9.66
N PRO A 450 -14.14 17.57 -9.30
CA PRO A 450 -13.60 18.56 -8.37
C PRO A 450 -13.54 19.94 -9.05
N ASP A 451 -13.75 21.01 -8.27
CA ASP A 451 -13.78 22.40 -8.76
C ASP A 451 -12.45 22.85 -9.40
N ASP A 452 -11.35 22.19 -9.08
CA ASP A 452 -10.00 22.47 -9.55
C ASP A 452 -9.53 21.54 -10.69
N LEU A 453 -10.43 20.74 -11.28
CA LEU A 453 -10.12 19.94 -12.47
C LEU A 453 -9.54 20.83 -13.58
N PRO A 454 -8.33 20.54 -14.11
CA PRO A 454 -7.69 21.42 -15.08
C PRO A 454 -8.47 21.62 -16.38
N GLU A 455 -8.59 22.88 -16.83
CA GLU A 455 -9.34 23.28 -18.04
C GLU A 455 -8.90 22.54 -19.32
N ARG A 456 -7.63 22.13 -19.39
CA ARG A 456 -7.11 21.36 -20.53
C ARG A 456 -7.76 19.98 -20.67
N VAL A 457 -8.23 19.35 -19.59
CA VAL A 457 -8.99 18.09 -19.64
C VAL A 457 -10.33 18.29 -20.35
N TYR A 458 -11.06 19.36 -20.01
CA TYR A 458 -12.30 19.74 -20.70
C TYR A 458 -12.07 20.02 -22.18
N THR A 459 -11.03 20.81 -22.49
CA THR A 459 -10.70 21.20 -23.86
C THR A 459 -10.33 20.00 -24.72
N GLU A 460 -9.51 19.10 -24.18
CA GLU A 460 -9.09 17.89 -24.90
C GLU A 460 -10.25 16.92 -25.08
N THR A 461 -11.10 16.76 -24.07
CA THR A 461 -12.30 15.92 -24.21
C THR A 461 -13.22 16.45 -25.31
N ALA A 462 -13.51 17.75 -25.33
CA ALA A 462 -14.33 18.37 -26.36
C ALA A 462 -13.73 18.24 -27.78
N ARG A 463 -12.40 18.17 -27.89
CA ARG A 463 -11.69 17.91 -29.15
C ARG A 463 -11.87 16.45 -29.59
N VAL A 464 -11.74 15.50 -28.67
CA VAL A 464 -11.89 14.06 -28.93
C VAL A 464 -13.32 13.71 -29.31
N THR A 465 -14.31 14.39 -28.72
CA THR A 465 -15.75 14.13 -28.94
C THR A 465 -16.39 15.04 -29.99
N GLU A 466 -15.60 15.76 -30.80
CA GLU A 466 -16.11 16.74 -31.76
C GLU A 466 -17.10 16.09 -32.76
N GLY A 467 -18.32 16.62 -32.81
CA GLY A 467 -19.37 16.15 -33.72
C GLY A 467 -20.15 14.92 -33.23
N VAL A 468 -19.81 14.38 -32.06
CA VAL A 468 -20.50 13.26 -31.42
C VAL A 468 -21.48 13.79 -30.37
N THR A 469 -22.70 13.26 -30.31
CA THR A 469 -23.77 13.80 -29.44
C THR A 469 -24.49 12.79 -28.57
N ASN A 470 -24.38 11.48 -28.85
CA ASN A 470 -25.04 10.44 -28.05
C ASN A 470 -24.04 9.81 -27.06
N PRO A 471 -24.48 9.42 -25.84
CA PRO A 471 -23.60 8.91 -24.79
C PRO A 471 -22.76 7.70 -25.20
N PHE A 472 -23.33 6.77 -25.97
CA PHE A 472 -22.63 5.57 -26.43
C PHE A 472 -21.45 5.91 -27.35
N ASP A 473 -21.67 6.70 -28.40
CA ASP A 473 -20.61 7.09 -29.32
C ASP A 473 -19.60 8.04 -28.64
N LEU A 474 -20.02 8.84 -27.64
CA LEU A 474 -19.10 9.62 -26.79
C LEU A 474 -18.16 8.69 -26.03
N ALA A 475 -18.69 7.65 -25.39
CA ALA A 475 -17.91 6.64 -24.69
C ALA A 475 -16.94 5.92 -25.63
N LYS A 476 -17.40 5.46 -26.80
CA LYS A 476 -16.53 4.81 -27.79
C LYS A 476 -15.45 5.73 -28.35
N ALA A 477 -15.72 7.02 -28.54
CA ALA A 477 -14.73 7.99 -29.01
C ALA A 477 -13.63 8.23 -27.96
N ILE A 478 -14.02 8.38 -26.69
CA ILE A 478 -13.08 8.56 -25.57
C ILE A 478 -12.28 7.28 -25.33
N GLU A 479 -12.93 6.11 -25.35
CA GLU A 479 -12.29 4.80 -25.22
C GLU A 479 -11.23 4.60 -26.31
N ALA A 480 -11.57 4.85 -27.58
CA ALA A 480 -10.63 4.74 -28.68
C ALA A 480 -9.43 5.69 -28.55
N TYR A 481 -9.64 6.90 -28.03
CA TYR A 481 -8.55 7.84 -27.76
C TYR A 481 -7.63 7.37 -26.63
N ILE A 482 -8.20 6.79 -25.56
CA ILE A 482 -7.42 6.29 -24.42
C ILE A 482 -6.60 5.05 -24.80
N LEU A 483 -7.14 4.17 -25.65
CA LEU A 483 -6.44 3.02 -26.19
C LEU A 483 -5.21 3.37 -27.06
N GLU A 484 -5.02 4.65 -27.43
CA GLU A 484 -3.79 5.11 -28.08
C GLU A 484 -2.59 5.20 -27.12
N PHE A 485 -2.82 5.22 -25.80
CA PHE A 485 -1.78 5.27 -24.78
C PHE A 485 -1.19 3.88 -24.48
N GLU A 486 0.08 3.83 -24.04
CA GLU A 486 0.78 2.57 -23.78
C GLU A 486 0.36 1.95 -22.42
N LEU A 487 0.00 0.66 -22.43
CA LEU A 487 -0.21 -0.11 -21.21
C LEU A 487 1.13 -0.45 -20.54
N ASP A 488 1.40 0.15 -19.39
CA ASP A 488 2.65 0.01 -18.62
C ASP A 488 2.34 0.00 -17.10
N MET A 489 2.62 -1.12 -16.42
CA MET A 489 2.47 -1.26 -14.96
C MET A 489 3.59 -0.52 -14.20
N SER A 490 4.69 -0.18 -14.87
CA SER A 490 5.88 0.44 -14.30
C SER A 490 5.96 1.94 -14.61
N VAL A 491 4.91 2.66 -14.21
CA VAL A 491 4.83 4.11 -14.35
C VAL A 491 5.27 4.86 -13.10
N HIS A 492 5.67 6.12 -13.28
CA HIS A 492 5.98 6.97 -12.14
C HIS A 492 4.67 7.47 -11.52
N SER A 493 4.64 7.52 -10.19
CA SER A 493 3.60 8.19 -9.41
C SER A 493 3.31 9.60 -9.93
N THR A 494 2.03 9.99 -9.93
CA THR A 494 1.61 11.36 -10.20
C THR A 494 2.31 12.33 -9.24
N PRO A 495 2.90 13.44 -9.73
CA PRO A 495 3.50 14.46 -8.88
C PRO A 495 2.51 14.98 -7.84
N SER A 496 2.99 15.30 -6.64
CA SER A 496 2.13 15.82 -5.56
C SER A 496 1.39 17.09 -5.99
N ARG A 497 0.12 17.22 -5.58
CA ARG A 497 -0.77 18.35 -5.94
C ARG A 497 -1.04 18.49 -7.44
N ARG A 498 -0.82 17.43 -8.23
CA ARG A 498 -1.23 17.38 -9.63
C ARG A 498 -2.41 16.42 -9.80
N ASP A 499 -3.37 16.81 -10.62
CA ASP A 499 -4.49 15.94 -10.99
C ASP A 499 -3.97 14.73 -11.80
N VAL A 500 -4.49 13.54 -11.48
CA VAL A 500 -4.05 12.27 -12.06
C VAL A 500 -4.41 12.17 -13.54
N VAL A 501 -5.63 12.56 -13.93
CA VAL A 501 -6.08 12.52 -15.33
C VAL A 501 -5.29 13.52 -16.18
N ASP A 502 -5.10 14.72 -15.66
CA ASP A 502 -4.27 15.76 -16.22
C ASP A 502 -2.81 15.29 -16.46
N TYR A 503 -2.22 14.61 -15.48
CA TYR A 503 -0.86 14.08 -15.64
C TYR A 503 -0.82 12.95 -16.66
N PHE A 504 -1.79 12.05 -16.62
CA PHE A 504 -1.91 10.92 -17.54
C PHE A 504 -2.01 11.37 -19.00
N LEU A 505 -2.98 12.23 -19.32
CA LEU A 505 -3.30 12.61 -20.70
C LEU A 505 -2.18 13.41 -21.40
N PHE A 506 -1.45 14.24 -20.65
CA PHE A 506 -0.57 15.26 -21.25
C PHE A 506 0.93 15.07 -20.97
N ASP A 507 1.30 14.29 -19.95
CA ASP A 507 2.70 14.20 -19.51
C ASP A 507 3.17 12.75 -19.42
N LEU A 508 2.36 11.85 -18.85
CA LEU A 508 2.73 10.45 -18.67
C LEU A 508 2.46 9.63 -19.94
N GLN A 509 1.25 9.73 -20.50
CA GLN A 509 0.80 9.10 -21.76
C GLN A 509 1.00 7.58 -21.83
N ARG A 510 1.07 6.94 -20.67
CA ARG A 510 1.17 5.49 -20.45
C ARG A 510 0.74 5.19 -19.03
N GLY A 511 0.29 3.97 -18.77
CA GLY A 511 -0.22 3.59 -17.46
C GLY A 511 -0.92 2.26 -17.51
N TYR A 512 -1.63 1.91 -16.46
CA TYR A 512 -2.39 0.67 -16.39
C TYR A 512 -3.88 0.97 -16.23
N PHE A 513 -4.67 -0.08 -16.08
CA PHE A 513 -6.13 -0.03 -16.14
C PHE A 513 -6.79 1.03 -15.25
N ASP A 514 -6.27 1.31 -14.04
CA ASP A 514 -6.87 2.36 -13.18
C ASP A 514 -6.71 3.75 -13.78
N TYR A 515 -5.57 4.05 -14.43
CA TYR A 515 -5.36 5.33 -15.11
C TYR A 515 -6.33 5.50 -16.28
N PHE A 516 -6.51 4.42 -17.06
CA PHE A 516 -7.32 4.40 -18.26
C PHE A 516 -8.81 4.55 -17.90
N SER A 517 -9.27 3.78 -16.92
CA SER A 517 -10.65 3.84 -16.40
C SER A 517 -10.96 5.18 -15.74
N THR A 518 -10.01 5.72 -14.97
CA THR A 518 -10.15 7.04 -14.35
C THR A 518 -10.24 8.16 -15.39
N ALA A 519 -9.35 8.15 -16.39
CA ALA A 519 -9.36 9.14 -17.46
C ALA A 519 -10.66 9.09 -18.26
N MET A 520 -11.09 7.90 -18.68
CA MET A 520 -12.34 7.72 -19.43
C MET A 520 -13.55 8.23 -18.65
N THR A 521 -13.65 7.84 -17.36
CA THR A 521 -14.77 8.25 -16.50
C THR A 521 -14.81 9.77 -16.33
N VAL A 522 -13.66 10.40 -16.04
CA VAL A 522 -13.57 11.86 -15.86
C VAL A 522 -13.91 12.59 -17.16
N MET A 523 -13.37 12.15 -18.29
CA MET A 523 -13.68 12.73 -19.61
C MET A 523 -15.18 12.63 -19.91
N LEU A 524 -15.81 11.47 -19.68
CA LEU A 524 -17.26 11.28 -19.85
C LEU A 524 -18.08 12.26 -19.00
N ARG A 525 -17.71 12.43 -17.73
CA ARG A 525 -18.37 13.38 -16.82
C ARG A 525 -18.24 14.82 -17.30
N THR A 526 -17.12 15.21 -17.91
CA THR A 526 -16.99 16.56 -18.53
C THR A 526 -17.99 16.80 -19.66
N GLN A 527 -18.48 15.73 -20.31
CA GLN A 527 -19.48 15.78 -21.39
C GLN A 527 -20.92 15.57 -20.86
N GLY A 528 -21.12 15.51 -19.54
CA GLY A 528 -22.43 15.31 -18.95
C GLY A 528 -22.95 13.86 -19.07
N VAL A 529 -22.06 12.88 -19.27
CA VAL A 529 -22.40 11.46 -19.27
C VAL A 529 -22.08 10.87 -17.90
N PRO A 530 -23.07 10.38 -17.12
CA PRO A 530 -22.82 9.78 -15.83
C PRO A 530 -22.06 8.47 -15.97
N ALA A 531 -20.93 8.37 -15.27
CA ALA A 531 -20.04 7.23 -15.33
C ALA A 531 -19.39 7.01 -13.96
N ARG A 532 -18.97 5.78 -13.67
CA ARG A 532 -18.24 5.41 -12.45
C ARG A 532 -17.12 4.42 -12.73
N VAL A 533 -16.15 4.34 -11.84
CA VAL A 533 -15.10 3.33 -11.89
C VAL A 533 -15.54 2.13 -11.07
N ALA A 534 -15.51 0.96 -11.68
CA ALA A 534 -15.67 -0.32 -11.01
C ALA A 534 -14.34 -1.05 -10.95
N VAL A 535 -14.10 -1.77 -9.86
CA VAL A 535 -12.88 -2.54 -9.63
C VAL A 535 -13.20 -3.94 -9.16
N GLY A 536 -12.28 -4.85 -9.44
CA GLY A 536 -12.44 -6.26 -9.20
C GLY A 536 -11.32 -7.04 -9.86
N TYR A 537 -11.68 -8.12 -10.53
CA TYR A 537 -10.74 -8.99 -11.22
C TYR A 537 -11.22 -9.28 -12.64
N VAL A 538 -10.26 -9.53 -13.53
CA VAL A 538 -10.53 -10.04 -14.88
C VAL A 538 -10.31 -11.55 -14.90
N LEU A 539 -11.22 -12.30 -15.53
CA LEU A 539 -11.04 -13.73 -15.76
C LEU A 539 -10.31 -13.94 -17.08
N ASP A 540 -9.06 -14.41 -17.01
CA ASP A 540 -8.26 -14.73 -18.18
C ASP A 540 -8.67 -16.10 -18.76
N PRO A 541 -9.07 -16.20 -20.05
CA PRO A 541 -9.31 -17.47 -20.71
C PRO A 541 -8.13 -18.46 -20.62
N GLU A 542 -6.89 -17.98 -20.52
CA GLU A 542 -5.70 -18.83 -20.39
C GLU A 542 -5.63 -19.55 -19.03
N ASP A 543 -6.31 -19.02 -18.00
CA ASP A 543 -6.38 -19.60 -16.66
C ASP A 543 -7.54 -20.58 -16.47
N PHE A 544 -8.34 -20.82 -17.52
CA PHE A 544 -9.42 -21.79 -17.45
C PHE A 544 -8.88 -23.21 -17.41
N ALA A 545 -9.01 -23.86 -16.26
CA ALA A 545 -8.61 -25.25 -16.05
C ALA A 545 -9.65 -25.98 -15.21
N GLU A 546 -9.98 -27.21 -15.62
CA GLU A 546 -10.85 -28.12 -14.87
C GLU A 546 -12.26 -27.55 -14.51
N GLY A 547 -12.77 -26.60 -15.33
CA GLY A 547 -14.07 -25.96 -15.10
C GLY A 547 -14.03 -24.76 -14.14
N THR A 548 -12.84 -24.24 -13.87
CA THR A 548 -12.60 -23.13 -12.94
C THR A 548 -11.58 -22.13 -13.49
N PHE A 549 -11.68 -20.89 -13.04
CA PHE A 549 -10.67 -19.84 -13.23
C PHE A 549 -9.96 -19.57 -11.91
N ALA A 550 -8.64 -19.75 -11.88
CA ALA A 550 -7.84 -19.35 -10.73
C ALA A 550 -7.58 -17.84 -10.78
N VAL A 551 -8.13 -17.10 -9.82
CA VAL A 551 -7.98 -15.64 -9.76
C VAL A 551 -6.87 -15.29 -8.77
N ARG A 552 -5.88 -14.55 -9.26
CA ARG A 552 -4.66 -14.17 -8.54
C ARG A 552 -4.63 -12.66 -8.27
N LYS A 553 -3.70 -12.25 -7.40
CA LYS A 553 -3.46 -10.81 -7.13
C LYS A 553 -3.14 -10.00 -8.39
N ASN A 554 -2.53 -10.60 -9.40
CA ASN A 554 -2.21 -9.95 -10.67
C ASN A 554 -3.36 -9.82 -11.66
N ASP A 555 -4.51 -10.41 -11.35
CA ASP A 555 -5.71 -10.33 -12.19
C ASP A 555 -6.61 -9.17 -11.74
N ALA A 556 -6.15 -8.37 -10.76
CA ALA A 556 -6.83 -7.15 -10.33
C ALA A 556 -7.03 -6.21 -11.53
N TYR A 557 -8.23 -5.65 -11.65
CA TYR A 557 -8.62 -4.89 -12.84
C TYR A 557 -9.64 -3.81 -12.51
N SER A 558 -9.67 -2.77 -13.34
CA SER A 558 -10.66 -1.69 -13.26
C SER A 558 -11.25 -1.39 -14.63
N TRP A 559 -12.52 -0.98 -14.64
CA TRP A 559 -13.24 -0.62 -15.86
C TRP A 559 -14.21 0.53 -15.58
N VAL A 560 -14.90 0.98 -16.62
CA VAL A 560 -15.86 2.07 -16.55
C VAL A 560 -17.26 1.52 -16.68
N GLU A 561 -18.18 1.97 -15.83
CA GLU A 561 -19.60 1.73 -16.01
C GLU A 561 -20.27 3.05 -16.40
N VAL A 562 -21.00 3.05 -17.51
CA VAL A 562 -21.75 4.21 -18.04
C VAL A 562 -23.23 3.98 -17.81
N TYR A 563 -23.93 5.00 -17.32
CA TYR A 563 -25.35 4.90 -17.01
C TYR A 563 -26.23 5.27 -18.22
N PHE A 564 -27.12 4.36 -18.58
CA PHE A 564 -28.14 4.52 -19.61
C PHE A 564 -29.53 4.47 -18.98
N PRO A 565 -30.39 5.51 -19.10
CA PRO A 565 -31.69 5.56 -18.42
C PRO A 565 -32.58 4.33 -18.60
N THR A 566 -32.53 3.67 -19.77
CA THR A 566 -33.35 2.49 -20.07
C THR A 566 -32.67 1.17 -19.68
N TYR A 567 -31.34 1.13 -19.67
CA TYR A 567 -30.54 -0.10 -19.55
C TYR A 567 -29.72 -0.20 -18.25
N GLY A 568 -29.67 0.87 -17.46
CA GLY A 568 -28.89 0.97 -16.24
C GLY A 568 -27.39 1.12 -16.51
N TRP A 569 -26.56 0.58 -15.61
CA TRP A 569 -25.11 0.56 -15.77
C TRP A 569 -24.68 -0.44 -16.85
N VAL A 570 -23.83 0.02 -17.77
CA VAL A 570 -23.24 -0.76 -18.87
C VAL A 570 -21.72 -0.60 -18.83
N ASP A 571 -21.00 -1.71 -18.92
CA ASP A 571 -19.54 -1.75 -18.79
C ASP A 571 -18.82 -1.37 -20.08
N PHE A 572 -17.71 -0.64 -19.95
CA PHE A 572 -16.77 -0.24 -21.00
C PHE A 572 -15.34 -0.51 -20.52
N ASN A 573 -14.47 -0.97 -21.42
CA ASN A 573 -13.08 -1.34 -21.09
C ASN A 573 -12.09 -0.45 -21.83
N PRO A 574 -11.54 0.59 -21.19
CA PRO A 574 -10.61 1.48 -21.86
C PRO A 574 -9.19 0.91 -21.98
N SER A 575 -8.86 -0.23 -21.37
CA SER A 575 -7.46 -0.67 -21.19
C SER A 575 -7.03 -1.85 -22.05
N ASP A 576 -8.00 -2.55 -22.64
CA ASP A 576 -7.76 -3.63 -23.59
C ASP A 576 -8.97 -3.77 -24.52
N GLU A 577 -8.76 -4.37 -25.69
CA GLU A 577 -9.83 -4.77 -26.61
C GLU A 577 -10.62 -5.99 -26.09
N LEU A 578 -10.27 -6.52 -24.90
CA LEU A 578 -11.00 -7.57 -24.20
C LEU A 578 -12.49 -7.22 -24.22
N THR A 579 -13.18 -7.93 -25.10
CA THR A 579 -14.55 -7.68 -25.51
C THR A 579 -15.42 -8.08 -24.34
N LEU A 580 -15.92 -7.08 -23.59
CA LEU A 580 -16.69 -7.33 -22.38
C LEU A 580 -17.95 -8.13 -22.70
N VAL A 581 -18.45 -8.84 -21.69
CA VAL A 581 -19.49 -9.88 -21.77
C VAL A 581 -20.74 -9.43 -22.53
N GLY A 582 -21.05 -8.12 -22.58
CA GLY A 582 -22.14 -7.57 -23.38
C GLY A 582 -21.97 -7.69 -24.91
N THR A 583 -20.74 -7.67 -25.43
CA THR A 583 -20.44 -7.84 -26.87
C THR A 583 -20.27 -9.31 -27.26
N THR A 584 -19.73 -10.16 -26.40
CA THR A 584 -19.61 -11.61 -26.66
C THR A 584 -20.95 -12.35 -26.60
N ILE A 585 -21.92 -11.88 -25.81
CA ILE A 585 -23.26 -12.48 -25.78
C ILE A 585 -23.97 -12.30 -27.13
N GLU A 586 -23.78 -11.16 -27.81
CA GLU A 586 -24.30 -10.94 -29.17
C GLU A 586 -23.71 -11.96 -30.17
N ASP A 587 -22.40 -12.19 -30.13
CA ASP A 587 -21.72 -13.19 -30.97
C ASP A 587 -22.07 -14.66 -30.64
N LEU A 588 -22.39 -14.95 -29.37
CA LEU A 588 -22.91 -16.25 -28.90
C LEU A 588 -24.35 -16.49 -29.34
N ILE A 589 -25.15 -15.42 -29.43
CA ILE A 589 -26.55 -15.46 -29.90
C ILE A 589 -26.62 -15.51 -31.44
N ASP A 590 -25.74 -14.80 -32.16
CA ASP A 590 -25.69 -14.77 -33.64
C ASP A 590 -24.81 -15.88 -34.27
N GLY A 591 -24.07 -16.65 -33.47
CA GLY A 591 -23.33 -17.83 -33.91
C GLY A 591 -22.12 -17.55 -34.83
N THR A 592 -21.55 -16.34 -34.73
CA THR A 592 -20.50 -15.83 -35.62
C THR A 592 -19.07 -16.06 -35.12
N THR A 593 -18.89 -16.48 -33.87
CA THR A 593 -17.58 -16.88 -33.31
C THR A 593 -17.30 -18.37 -33.55
N PRO A 594 -16.05 -18.78 -33.88
CA PRO A 594 -15.70 -20.19 -33.95
C PRO A 594 -15.77 -20.81 -32.53
N VAL A 595 -16.91 -21.43 -32.24
CA VAL A 595 -17.20 -22.23 -31.04
C VAL A 595 -16.40 -23.56 -31.10
N GLU A 596 -15.07 -23.50 -30.98
CA GLU A 596 -14.24 -24.71 -30.81
C GLU A 596 -13.67 -24.86 -29.38
N LEU A 597 -14.01 -23.93 -28.48
CA LEU A 597 -13.57 -23.94 -27.06
C LEU A 597 -14.70 -23.88 -26.03
N LEU A 598 -15.97 -23.84 -26.45
CA LEU A 598 -17.12 -23.59 -25.59
C LEU A 598 -18.27 -24.55 -25.92
N ASP A 599 -18.21 -25.79 -25.42
CA ASP A 599 -19.38 -26.68 -25.32
C ASP A 599 -20.19 -26.27 -24.07
N VAL A 600 -20.79 -25.07 -24.09
CA VAL A 600 -21.44 -24.46 -22.91
C VAL A 600 -22.95 -24.39 -23.05
N GLU A 601 -23.66 -24.89 -22.05
CA GLU A 601 -25.09 -24.69 -21.84
C GLU A 601 -25.25 -23.49 -20.88
N PHE A 602 -25.42 -22.28 -21.42
CA PHE A 602 -25.69 -21.12 -20.58
C PHE A 602 -27.14 -21.18 -20.07
N GLU A 603 -27.36 -20.99 -18.77
CA GLU A 603 -28.70 -20.67 -18.26
C GLU A 603 -28.93 -19.15 -18.41
N LEU A 604 -28.98 -18.68 -19.67
CA LEU A 604 -29.33 -17.30 -20.02
C LEU A 604 -30.83 -17.10 -19.79
N ILE A 605 -31.18 -16.21 -18.86
CA ILE A 605 -32.58 -15.87 -18.61
C ILE A 605 -32.79 -14.40 -19.00
N PRO A 606 -33.37 -14.14 -20.19
CA PRO A 606 -33.78 -12.80 -20.59
C PRO A 606 -34.80 -12.22 -19.60
N ILE A 607 -34.61 -10.95 -19.19
CA ILE A 607 -35.61 -10.22 -18.39
C ILE A 607 -36.75 -9.73 -19.30
N GLU A 608 -37.65 -10.64 -19.68
CA GLU A 608 -38.85 -10.33 -20.46
C GLU A 608 -40.11 -10.11 -19.59
N ASP A 609 -40.12 -10.60 -18.33
CA ASP A 609 -41.22 -10.41 -17.36
C ASP A 609 -40.71 -10.20 -15.91
N PRO A 610 -40.67 -8.95 -15.39
CA PRO A 610 -40.00 -8.60 -14.14
C PRO A 610 -40.71 -9.04 -12.84
N LEU A 611 -41.91 -9.65 -12.89
CA LEU A 611 -42.78 -9.75 -11.69
C LEU A 611 -43.26 -11.16 -11.29
N GLY A 612 -42.99 -12.23 -12.06
CA GLY A 612 -43.60 -13.55 -11.81
C GLY A 612 -42.62 -14.69 -11.54
N ASP A 613 -41.98 -15.18 -12.60
CA ASP A 613 -41.27 -16.47 -12.58
C ASP A 613 -39.79 -16.35 -12.17
N GLN A 614 -39.20 -15.16 -12.27
CA GLN A 614 -37.76 -14.96 -12.04
C GLN A 614 -37.38 -14.91 -10.55
N GLY A 615 -38.27 -14.43 -9.68
CA GLY A 615 -38.00 -14.42 -8.24
C GLY A 615 -37.90 -15.82 -7.65
N GLU A 616 -38.73 -16.76 -8.12
CA GLU A 616 -38.69 -18.16 -7.67
C GLU A 616 -37.42 -18.88 -8.16
N LEU A 617 -36.93 -18.54 -9.36
CA LEU A 617 -35.69 -19.06 -9.90
C LEU A 617 -34.44 -18.48 -9.21
N LEU A 618 -34.41 -17.16 -8.96
CA LEU A 618 -33.33 -16.51 -8.21
C LEU A 618 -33.21 -17.11 -6.81
N ASN A 619 -34.34 -17.35 -6.14
CA ASN A 619 -34.37 -18.03 -4.84
C ASN A 619 -33.83 -19.48 -4.91
N GLN A 620 -33.98 -20.18 -6.04
CA GLN A 620 -33.38 -21.50 -6.24
C GLN A 620 -31.86 -21.40 -6.46
N LEU A 621 -31.40 -20.45 -7.27
CA LEU A 621 -29.98 -20.22 -7.54
C LEU A 621 -29.20 -19.80 -6.28
N LEU A 622 -29.83 -18.97 -5.46
CA LEU A 622 -29.28 -18.47 -4.20
C LEU A 622 -29.74 -19.27 -2.97
N ALA A 623 -30.15 -20.53 -3.14
CA ALA A 623 -30.56 -21.37 -2.02
C ALA A 623 -29.54 -21.29 -0.85
N PRO A 624 -29.99 -20.90 0.36
CA PRO A 624 -29.09 -20.61 1.48
C PRO A 624 -28.17 -21.76 1.83
N ILE A 625 -26.91 -21.44 2.13
CA ILE A 625 -25.96 -22.39 2.73
C ILE A 625 -25.67 -21.97 4.17
N ASP A 626 -25.44 -22.96 5.01
CA ASP A 626 -25.14 -22.74 6.42
C ASP A 626 -23.63 -22.82 6.64
N LEU A 627 -23.00 -21.67 6.88
CA LEU A 627 -21.58 -21.56 7.27
C LEU A 627 -21.44 -21.42 8.80
N GLU A 628 -22.36 -22.01 9.57
CA GLU A 628 -22.32 -22.03 11.04
C GLU A 628 -20.97 -22.58 11.56
N ARG A 629 -20.26 -21.76 12.35
CA ARG A 629 -19.03 -22.18 13.05
C ARG A 629 -19.08 -21.83 14.54
N GLU A 630 -18.55 -22.75 15.36
CA GLU A 630 -18.31 -22.48 16.77
C GLU A 630 -17.24 -21.40 16.89
N ALA A 631 -17.56 -20.29 17.58
CA ALA A 631 -16.58 -19.25 17.91
C ALA A 631 -15.37 -19.89 18.61
N GLY A 632 -14.23 -19.93 17.91
CA GLY A 632 -12.96 -20.38 18.48
C GLY A 632 -12.61 -19.56 19.72
N PRO A 633 -11.83 -20.11 20.67
CA PRO A 633 -11.47 -19.38 21.87
C PRO A 633 -10.79 -18.06 21.47
N PRO A 634 -11.21 -16.90 22.02
CA PRO A 634 -10.75 -15.61 21.55
C PRO A 634 -9.23 -15.52 21.70
N TRP A 635 -8.55 -15.15 20.61
CA TRP A 635 -7.11 -14.92 20.50
C TRP A 635 -6.54 -14.03 21.61
N THR A 636 -7.37 -13.16 22.21
CA THR A 636 -7.05 -12.38 23.40
C THR A 636 -6.66 -13.25 24.60
N ILE A 637 -7.20 -14.46 24.74
CA ILE A 637 -6.82 -15.44 25.77
C ILE A 637 -5.43 -16.01 25.50
N ILE A 638 -5.07 -16.28 24.24
CA ILE A 638 -3.74 -16.78 23.87
C ILE A 638 -2.68 -15.70 24.11
N TRP A 639 -2.94 -14.46 23.70
CA TRP A 639 -2.03 -13.33 23.93
C TRP A 639 -1.92 -12.92 25.40
N SER A 640 -3.01 -13.01 26.17
CA SER A 640 -2.94 -12.75 27.62
C SER A 640 -2.19 -13.87 28.35
N VAL A 641 -2.35 -15.14 27.96
CA VAL A 641 -1.55 -16.24 28.49
C VAL A 641 -0.08 -16.11 28.07
N GLY A 642 0.21 -15.81 26.81
CA GLY A 642 1.56 -15.57 26.30
C GLY A 642 2.24 -14.35 26.93
N GLY A 643 1.50 -13.26 27.12
CA GLY A 643 1.94 -12.04 27.79
C GLY A 643 2.21 -12.26 29.29
N VAL A 644 1.41 -13.09 29.96
CA VAL A 644 1.66 -13.50 31.35
C VAL A 644 2.91 -14.38 31.45
N VAL A 645 3.12 -15.30 30.52
CA VAL A 645 4.34 -16.13 30.46
C VAL A 645 5.58 -15.29 30.19
N ALA A 646 5.51 -14.30 29.28
CA ALA A 646 6.59 -13.37 29.00
C ALA A 646 6.88 -12.43 30.18
N ALA A 647 5.86 -11.93 30.87
CA ALA A 647 6.01 -11.14 32.08
C ALA A 647 6.64 -11.94 33.24
N LEU A 648 6.24 -13.21 33.40
CA LEU A 648 6.86 -14.12 34.37
C LEU A 648 8.33 -14.42 34.02
N ALA A 649 8.67 -14.54 32.73
CA ALA A 649 10.06 -14.71 32.28
C ALA A 649 10.91 -13.45 32.56
N ILE A 650 10.37 -12.24 32.35
CA ILE A 650 11.05 -10.97 32.61
C ILE A 650 11.25 -10.73 34.12
N VAL A 651 10.35 -11.19 34.98
CA VAL A 651 10.51 -11.12 36.45
C VAL A 651 11.52 -12.14 36.99
N SER A 652 11.89 -13.15 36.18
CA SER A 652 12.84 -14.20 36.54
C SER A 652 14.29 -14.00 36.04
N LEU A 653 14.54 -12.93 35.28
CA LEU A 653 15.86 -12.45 34.82
C LEU A 653 16.30 -11.22 35.61
#